data_AF-A0A2M7L9J5-F1
#
_entry.id   AF-A0A2M7L9J5-F1
#
_cell.length_a   1.000
_cell.length_b   1.000
_cell.length_c   1.000
_cell.angle_alpha   90.00
_cell.angle_beta   90.00
_cell.angle_gamma   90.00
#
_symmetry.space_group_name_H-M   'P 1'
#
loop_
_entity.id
_entity.type
_entity.pdbx_description
1 polymer ?
#
loop_
_entity_poly.entity_id
_entity_poly.type
_entity_poly.pdbx_seq_one_letter_code
_entity_poly.pdbx_strand_id
1 'polypeptide(L)'
;MDDQSRQDNSPDFLDALNQQGEAPDPCILVVFGASGDLTKRLLIPSLFNLYCDGLLPDTFAILGMAMDDYTTASFQLRMSADVQKYSRQEQFDATAWATFCDRIHYLKARFDDKHAFAELKSLLQTLGDQYAIGSNVLFYMATPPAVFGMISSGLESVGLNVEDDGWRRIIVEKPFGMDLASALSLNGEILTYWKERQVYRIDHYLGKETVQNLLAFRFANGMFEPLWNRTHIDHIQITATEQVGVEWRGGYYDKSGVMRDMIQNHLFQMMAYLCMEPPVSFDAEAIRNEKFKLLSAVRIMKPEEVRYNAVRGQYDEGVKPDGTEAKAYREEHLVDPHSNTETYAALKLRIDNWRWHGVPVFLRSGKGLRTKSTEIVVQFRRAPEFTFKGTPAAGQLEANQLIFRIQPNEGIEIRFLAKRPGPSMHMRKVNMNFEYDEAFTAHPGTGYETMLHDCMRGDASLFSRSDLVETSWRIVQPVLDVWGEEKARDFPNYPFGSWGPKAAFSLPAPEHRRWLARTPKQALERVPMFEGSGKTMLNAFAMMLKPVVFNAGDEIVRLGTEGRELFIIEMGSVDVIDAEGNAVTTLSGGQVFGELSLLVTKQRRASVRAVTYCALYLMDKRDFCKVLMDRPQFAKQLMQVARERYNVIVDAQEWLTSED
;
A
#
# COMPACT_ATOMS: atom_id res chain seq x y z
N MET A 1 -27.67 59.56 -4.90
CA MET A 1 -26.69 59.83 -5.97
C MET A 1 -25.34 59.79 -5.30
N ASP A 2 -24.59 58.69 -5.24
CA ASP A 2 -24.63 57.46 -6.02
C ASP A 2 -24.33 56.26 -5.11
N ASP A 3 -25.08 55.20 -5.33
CA ASP A 3 -24.82 53.86 -4.82
C ASP A 3 -24.26 53.06 -6.00
N GLN A 4 -22.93 52.91 -6.05
CA GLN A 4 -22.27 52.03 -7.02
C GLN A 4 -21.86 50.74 -6.33
N SER A 5 -22.80 49.78 -6.40
CA SER A 5 -22.57 48.36 -6.70
C SER A 5 -21.19 47.80 -6.33
N ARG A 6 -21.09 47.22 -5.14
CA ARG A 6 -20.23 46.04 -4.94
C ARG A 6 -20.92 44.87 -5.65
N GLN A 7 -20.49 44.59 -6.88
CA GLN A 7 -20.77 43.31 -7.51
C GLN A 7 -20.05 42.24 -6.69
N ASP A 8 -20.85 41.46 -5.98
CA ASP A 8 -20.44 40.25 -5.28
C ASP A 8 -20.14 39.21 -6.37
N ASN A 9 -18.86 39.07 -6.74
CA ASN A 9 -18.38 37.99 -7.60
C ASN A 9 -18.34 36.70 -6.76
N SER A 10 -19.50 36.17 -6.38
CA SER A 10 -19.62 34.75 -6.06
C SER A 10 -19.41 33.98 -7.37
N PRO A 11 -18.50 32.98 -7.45
CA PRO A 11 -18.43 32.11 -8.61
C PRO A 11 -19.84 31.57 -8.91
N ASP A 12 -20.26 31.60 -10.17
CA ASP A 12 -21.57 31.09 -10.58
C ASP A 12 -21.71 29.66 -10.03
N PHE A 13 -22.88 29.31 -9.50
CA PHE A 13 -23.14 27.97 -8.97
C PHE A 13 -22.88 26.89 -10.04
N LEU A 14 -23.06 27.25 -11.31
CA LEU A 14 -22.72 26.43 -12.46
C LEU A 14 -21.20 26.30 -12.71
N ASP A 15 -20.42 27.36 -12.48
CA ASP A 15 -18.95 27.29 -12.55
C ASP A 15 -18.37 26.45 -11.39
N ALA A 16 -18.99 26.52 -10.21
CA ALA A 16 -18.64 25.66 -9.08
C ALA A 16 -18.99 24.18 -9.32
N LEU A 17 -19.98 23.88 -10.18
CA LEU A 17 -20.31 22.53 -10.64
C LEU A 17 -19.35 22.03 -11.74
N ASN A 18 -18.74 22.95 -12.50
CA ASN A 18 -17.80 22.67 -13.58
C ASN A 18 -16.32 22.74 -13.14
N GLN A 19 -16.00 22.30 -11.90
CA GLN A 19 -14.61 22.17 -11.45
C GLN A 19 -13.88 20.98 -12.13
N GLN A 20 -13.86 20.95 -13.46
CA GLN A 20 -12.86 20.18 -14.20
C GLN A 20 -11.53 20.94 -14.08
N GLY A 21 -10.45 20.22 -13.76
CA GLY A 21 -9.12 20.82 -13.68
C GLY A 21 -8.75 21.50 -14.99
N GLU A 22 -7.97 22.58 -14.94
CA GLU A 22 -7.48 23.24 -16.15
C GLU A 22 -6.67 22.26 -17.00
N ALA A 23 -6.96 22.21 -18.30
CA ALA A 23 -6.15 21.47 -19.25
C ALA A 23 -4.72 22.05 -19.27
N PRO A 24 -3.69 21.20 -19.40
CA PRO A 24 -2.32 21.68 -19.48
C PRO A 24 -2.05 22.40 -20.81
N ASP A 25 -0.90 23.09 -20.88
CA ASP A 25 -0.45 23.68 -22.14
C ASP A 25 -0.39 22.62 -23.27
N PRO A 26 -0.74 22.99 -24.52
CA PRO A 26 -0.50 22.16 -25.68
C PRO A 26 0.93 21.60 -25.70
N CYS A 27 1.09 20.29 -25.94
CA CYS A 27 2.39 19.67 -26.07
C CYS A 27 2.39 18.43 -26.98
N ILE A 28 3.60 18.06 -27.44
CA ILE A 28 3.84 16.75 -28.07
C ILE A 28 4.43 15.82 -27.02
N LEU A 29 3.81 14.65 -26.82
CA LEU A 29 4.34 13.59 -25.98
C LEU A 29 5.12 12.58 -26.84
N VAL A 30 6.42 12.49 -26.61
CA VAL A 30 7.28 11.47 -27.22
C VAL A 30 7.42 10.29 -26.28
N VAL A 31 7.02 9.09 -26.69
CA VAL A 31 7.16 7.86 -25.90
C VAL A 31 8.29 7.01 -26.48
N PHE A 32 9.44 6.99 -25.80
CA PHE A 32 10.51 6.05 -26.12
C PHE A 32 10.14 4.65 -25.62
N GLY A 33 10.33 3.62 -26.43
CA GLY A 33 9.87 2.27 -26.09
C GLY A 33 8.37 2.07 -26.28
N ALA A 34 7.76 2.83 -27.20
CA ALA A 34 6.30 2.86 -27.42
C ALA A 34 5.66 1.50 -27.73
N SER A 35 6.42 0.52 -28.24
CA SER A 35 5.94 -0.84 -28.51
C SER A 35 5.78 -1.72 -27.26
N GLY A 36 6.25 -1.26 -26.09
CA GLY A 36 6.28 -2.00 -24.83
C GLY A 36 4.91 -2.19 -24.16
N ASP A 37 4.90 -3.00 -23.09
CA ASP A 37 3.67 -3.35 -22.35
C ASP A 37 3.11 -2.16 -21.55
N LEU A 38 3.98 -1.30 -21.01
CA LEU A 38 3.59 -0.10 -20.26
C LEU A 38 2.72 0.84 -21.11
N THR A 39 3.13 1.09 -22.36
CA THR A 39 2.45 2.01 -23.27
C THR A 39 1.03 1.58 -23.57
N LYS A 40 0.84 0.32 -23.94
CA LYS A 40 -0.48 -0.20 -24.32
C LYS A 40 -1.42 -0.43 -23.14
N ARG A 41 -0.89 -0.73 -21.95
CA ARG A 41 -1.70 -1.04 -20.76
C ARG A 41 -2.03 0.19 -19.92
N LEU A 42 -1.12 1.16 -19.84
CA LEU A 42 -1.23 2.29 -18.92
C LEU A 42 -1.18 3.63 -19.64
N LEU A 43 -0.16 3.92 -20.45
CA LEU A 43 0.02 5.29 -20.98
C LEU A 43 -1.07 5.72 -21.96
N ILE A 44 -1.28 4.96 -23.04
CA ILE A 44 -2.29 5.31 -24.05
C ILE A 44 -3.71 5.28 -23.45
N PRO A 45 -4.11 4.27 -22.66
CA PRO A 45 -5.39 4.30 -21.96
C PRO A 45 -5.54 5.50 -21.02
N SER A 46 -4.50 5.88 -20.28
CA SER A 46 -4.55 7.03 -19.36
C SER A 46 -4.74 8.34 -20.13
N LEU A 47 -4.00 8.54 -21.22
CA LEU A 47 -4.15 9.73 -22.07
C LEU A 47 -5.54 9.77 -22.72
N PHE A 48 -6.06 8.64 -23.16
CA PHE A 48 -7.42 8.58 -23.70
C PHE A 48 -8.48 8.89 -22.64
N ASN A 49 -8.30 8.42 -21.40
CA ASN A 49 -9.21 8.76 -20.30
C ASN A 49 -9.18 10.28 -20.02
N LEU A 50 -7.98 10.89 -19.95
CA LEU A 50 -7.85 12.34 -19.79
C LEU A 50 -8.49 13.12 -20.96
N TYR A 51 -8.39 12.61 -22.19
CA TYR A 51 -9.05 13.19 -23.35
C TYR A 51 -10.58 13.16 -23.22
N CYS A 52 -11.15 12.00 -22.88
CA CYS A 52 -12.60 11.85 -22.67
C CYS A 52 -13.13 12.76 -21.54
N ASP A 53 -12.30 12.97 -20.52
CA ASP A 53 -12.67 13.78 -19.35
C ASP A 53 -12.43 15.29 -19.58
N GLY A 54 -11.95 15.71 -20.76
CA GLY A 54 -11.67 17.12 -21.08
C GLY A 54 -10.43 17.69 -20.37
N LEU A 55 -9.54 16.83 -19.89
CA LEU A 55 -8.33 17.19 -19.14
C LEU A 55 -7.05 17.18 -19.99
N LEU A 56 -7.15 16.87 -21.29
CA LEU A 56 -6.06 17.10 -22.26
C LEU A 56 -6.33 18.35 -23.09
N PRO A 57 -5.28 19.04 -23.57
CA PRO A 57 -5.46 20.20 -24.44
C PRO A 57 -6.06 19.78 -25.79
N ASP A 58 -6.87 20.65 -26.38
CA ASP A 58 -7.45 20.44 -27.70
C ASP A 58 -6.39 20.25 -28.80
N THR A 59 -5.19 20.79 -28.61
CA THR A 59 -4.03 20.62 -29.49
C THR A 59 -2.96 19.78 -28.81
N PHE A 60 -2.86 18.52 -29.20
CA PHE A 60 -1.84 17.59 -28.71
C PHE A 60 -1.46 16.58 -29.80
N ALA A 61 -0.28 15.99 -29.67
CA ALA A 61 0.12 14.84 -30.47
C ALA A 61 0.94 13.86 -29.64
N ILE A 62 0.90 12.57 -30.01
CA ILE A 62 1.69 11.51 -29.38
C ILE A 62 2.60 10.94 -30.45
N LEU A 63 3.90 10.86 -30.18
CA LEU A 63 4.88 10.25 -31.07
C LEU A 63 5.56 9.08 -30.36
N GLY A 64 5.23 7.86 -30.78
CA GLY A 64 5.95 6.67 -30.33
C GLY A 64 7.27 6.50 -31.07
N MET A 65 8.34 6.16 -30.36
CA MET A 65 9.63 5.81 -30.95
C MET A 65 10.13 4.47 -30.40
N ALA A 66 10.32 3.48 -31.28
CA ALA A 66 10.85 2.17 -30.92
C ALA A 66 11.49 1.45 -32.13
N MET A 67 12.12 0.30 -31.87
CA MET A 67 12.83 -0.48 -32.90
C MET A 67 11.91 -1.37 -33.72
N ASP A 68 10.70 -1.68 -33.21
CA ASP A 68 9.74 -2.56 -33.85
C ASP A 68 9.27 -2.00 -35.20
N ASP A 69 9.01 -2.93 -36.13
CA ASP A 69 8.65 -2.60 -37.51
C ASP A 69 7.16 -2.24 -37.64
N TYR A 70 6.82 -1.06 -37.13
CA TYR A 70 5.50 -0.45 -37.30
C TYR A 70 5.55 0.77 -38.21
N THR A 71 4.47 0.96 -38.96
CA THR A 71 4.09 2.24 -39.55
C THR A 71 3.14 2.93 -38.56
N THR A 72 2.90 4.23 -38.73
CA THR A 72 1.87 4.94 -37.94
C THR A 72 0.52 4.19 -37.97
N ALA A 73 0.08 3.75 -39.15
CA ALA A 73 -1.18 3.02 -39.31
C ALA A 73 -1.21 1.67 -38.56
N SER A 74 -0.13 0.88 -38.63
CA SER A 74 -0.10 -0.41 -37.92
C SER A 74 0.08 -0.23 -36.41
N PHE A 75 0.75 0.83 -35.97
CA PHE A 75 0.84 1.20 -34.55
C PHE A 75 -0.52 1.65 -33.99
N GLN A 76 -1.24 2.53 -34.69
CA GLN A 76 -2.60 2.97 -34.35
C GLN A 76 -3.59 1.79 -34.25
N LEU A 77 -3.53 0.86 -35.22
CA LEU A 77 -4.37 -0.35 -35.19
C LEU A 77 -4.09 -1.20 -33.94
N ARG A 78 -2.82 -1.36 -33.58
CA ARG A 78 -2.43 -2.09 -32.36
C ARG A 78 -2.95 -1.39 -31.10
N MET A 79 -2.78 -0.07 -30.99
CA MET A 79 -3.29 0.70 -29.84
C MET A 79 -4.81 0.63 -29.73
N SER A 80 -5.51 0.63 -30.87
CA SER A 80 -6.98 0.53 -30.92
C SER A 80 -7.50 -0.79 -30.34
N ALA A 81 -6.77 -1.89 -30.55
CA ALA A 81 -7.13 -3.19 -29.96
C ALA A 81 -6.89 -3.23 -28.45
N ASP A 82 -5.84 -2.56 -27.96
CA ASP A 82 -5.46 -2.59 -26.55
C ASP A 82 -6.28 -1.59 -25.70
N VAL A 83 -6.60 -0.40 -26.21
CA VAL A 83 -7.28 0.65 -25.42
C VAL A 83 -8.67 0.23 -24.93
N GLN A 84 -9.42 -0.53 -25.75
CA GLN A 84 -10.75 -1.04 -25.37
C GLN A 84 -10.71 -1.97 -24.17
N LYS A 85 -9.56 -2.61 -23.92
CA LYS A 85 -9.36 -3.54 -22.81
C LYS A 85 -8.91 -2.85 -21.52
N TYR A 86 -8.15 -1.76 -21.64
CA TYR A 86 -7.44 -1.16 -20.50
C TYR A 86 -7.95 0.24 -20.11
N SER A 87 -8.75 0.90 -20.96
CA SER A 87 -9.43 2.15 -20.58
C SER A 87 -10.46 1.89 -19.48
N ARG A 88 -10.63 2.87 -18.58
CA ARG A 88 -11.63 2.80 -17.50
C ARG A 88 -13.00 3.33 -17.92
N GLN A 89 -13.12 3.88 -19.12
CA GLN A 89 -14.37 4.45 -19.61
C GLN A 89 -15.45 3.36 -19.68
N GLU A 90 -16.56 3.54 -18.96
CA GLU A 90 -17.64 2.55 -18.90
C GLU A 90 -18.27 2.32 -20.29
N GLN A 91 -18.34 3.38 -21.09
CA GLN A 91 -18.81 3.35 -22.46
C GLN A 91 -17.69 3.83 -23.39
N PHE A 92 -17.24 2.93 -24.27
CA PHE A 92 -16.20 3.27 -25.24
C PHE A 92 -16.76 4.11 -26.38
N ASP A 93 -16.40 5.39 -26.43
CA ASP A 93 -16.75 6.28 -27.54
C ASP A 93 -15.78 6.08 -28.71
N ALA A 94 -16.25 5.37 -29.73
CA ALA A 94 -15.48 5.10 -30.95
C ALA A 94 -15.15 6.38 -31.76
N THR A 95 -15.99 7.41 -31.67
CA THR A 95 -15.75 8.69 -32.36
C THR A 95 -14.65 9.47 -31.67
N ALA A 96 -14.73 9.59 -30.34
CA ALA A 96 -13.68 10.18 -29.52
C ALA A 96 -12.35 9.46 -29.72
N TRP A 97 -12.36 8.12 -29.72
CA TRP A 97 -11.16 7.32 -29.99
C TRP A 97 -10.59 7.57 -31.38
N ALA A 98 -11.41 7.63 -32.43
CA ALA A 98 -10.91 7.90 -33.78
C ALA A 98 -10.16 9.25 -33.85
N THR A 99 -10.75 10.30 -33.27
CA THR A 99 -10.10 11.63 -33.20
C THR A 99 -8.80 11.61 -32.39
N PHE A 100 -8.78 10.88 -31.26
CA PHE A 100 -7.58 10.73 -30.45
C PHE A 100 -6.49 9.92 -31.17
N CYS A 101 -6.86 8.83 -31.82
CA CYS A 101 -5.95 7.89 -32.49
C CYS A 101 -5.26 8.54 -33.70
N ASP A 102 -5.95 9.43 -34.41
CA ASP A 102 -5.38 10.21 -35.53
C ASP A 102 -4.21 11.13 -35.11
N ARG A 103 -4.05 11.37 -33.81
CA ARG A 103 -2.95 12.17 -33.23
C ARG A 103 -1.78 11.31 -32.74
N ILE A 104 -1.88 9.98 -32.89
CA ILE A 104 -0.81 9.03 -32.54
C ILE A 104 0.03 8.75 -33.78
N HIS A 105 1.32 9.02 -33.68
CA HIS A 105 2.34 8.86 -34.72
C HIS A 105 3.41 7.87 -34.26
N TYR A 106 4.17 7.31 -35.21
CA TYR A 106 5.25 6.37 -34.90
C TYR A 106 6.51 6.63 -35.73
N LEU A 107 7.66 6.59 -35.07
CA LEU A 107 8.99 6.66 -35.66
C LEU A 107 9.76 5.38 -35.34
N LYS A 108 10.09 4.60 -36.37
CA LYS A 108 10.95 3.43 -36.24
C LYS A 108 12.40 3.88 -36.17
N ALA A 109 13.05 3.67 -35.05
CA ALA A 109 14.44 4.08 -34.86
C ALA A 109 15.15 3.31 -33.76
N ARG A 110 16.48 3.31 -33.84
CA ARG A 110 17.35 2.85 -32.76
C ARG A 110 17.84 4.04 -31.94
N PHE A 111 18.03 3.85 -30.64
CA PHE A 111 18.49 4.91 -29.74
C PHE A 111 19.99 5.23 -29.86
N ASP A 112 20.77 4.34 -30.49
CA ASP A 112 22.20 4.55 -30.76
C ASP A 112 22.46 5.26 -32.10
N ASP A 113 21.43 5.50 -32.90
CA ASP A 113 21.52 6.20 -34.17
C ASP A 113 21.31 7.71 -34.01
N LYS A 114 22.37 8.48 -34.20
CA LYS A 114 22.32 9.96 -34.11
C LYS A 114 21.45 10.58 -35.21
N HIS A 115 21.35 9.96 -36.38
CA HIS A 115 20.51 10.48 -37.46
C HIS A 115 19.02 10.40 -37.09
N ALA A 116 18.63 9.39 -36.33
CA ALA A 116 17.25 9.24 -35.87
C ALA A 116 16.78 10.40 -34.96
N PHE A 117 17.68 11.02 -34.18
CA PHE A 117 17.32 12.19 -33.37
C PHE A 117 17.14 13.47 -34.20
N ALA A 118 17.84 13.59 -35.33
CA ALA A 118 17.61 14.67 -36.29
C ALA A 118 16.26 14.49 -37.00
N GLU A 119 15.92 13.26 -37.36
CA GLU A 119 14.60 12.91 -37.90
C GLU A 119 13.49 13.16 -36.89
N LEU A 120 13.68 12.76 -35.62
CA LEU A 120 12.77 13.07 -34.52
C LEU A 120 12.52 14.58 -34.40
N LYS A 121 13.58 15.40 -34.41
CA LYS A 121 13.45 16.86 -34.35
C LYS A 121 12.62 17.41 -35.52
N SER A 122 12.88 16.94 -36.74
CA SER A 122 12.11 17.35 -37.92
C SER A 122 10.64 16.94 -37.83
N LEU A 123 10.36 15.74 -37.32
CA LEU A 123 9.00 15.25 -37.17
C LEU A 123 8.23 16.02 -36.09
N LEU A 124 8.88 16.39 -34.98
CA LEU A 124 8.29 17.24 -33.95
C LEU A 124 7.88 18.62 -34.50
N GLN A 125 8.70 19.21 -35.38
CA GLN A 125 8.35 20.47 -36.05
C GLN A 125 7.13 20.29 -36.96
N THR A 126 7.12 19.27 -37.81
CA THR A 126 5.98 18.95 -38.69
C THR A 126 4.68 18.76 -37.91
N LEU A 127 4.72 17.99 -36.82
CA LEU A 127 3.55 17.75 -35.97
C LEU A 127 3.12 19.01 -35.21
N GLY A 128 4.08 19.80 -34.74
CA GLY A 128 3.81 21.08 -34.07
C GLY A 128 3.05 22.05 -34.96
N ASP A 129 3.44 22.14 -36.23
CA ASP A 129 2.77 22.97 -37.25
C ASP A 129 1.41 22.39 -37.66
N GLN A 130 1.33 21.06 -37.88
CA GLN A 130 0.11 20.37 -38.30
C GLN A 130 -1.03 20.52 -37.30
N TYR A 131 -0.72 20.47 -36.00
CA TYR A 131 -1.73 20.48 -34.93
C TYR A 131 -1.74 21.78 -34.11
N ALA A 132 -0.97 22.80 -34.51
CA ALA A 132 -0.87 24.09 -33.82
C ALA A 132 -0.55 23.98 -32.31
N ILE A 133 0.42 23.12 -31.97
CA ILE A 133 0.80 22.79 -30.58
C ILE A 133 1.82 23.80 -30.01
N GLY A 134 2.63 24.41 -30.86
CA GLY A 134 3.78 25.19 -30.44
C GLY A 134 4.97 24.32 -30.05
N SER A 135 5.84 24.82 -29.16
CA SER A 135 7.17 24.25 -28.93
C SER A 135 7.29 23.40 -27.67
N ASN A 136 6.22 23.04 -26.96
CA ASN A 136 6.33 22.24 -25.74
C ASN A 136 6.45 20.75 -26.06
N VAL A 137 7.42 20.05 -25.44
CA VAL A 137 7.61 18.61 -25.64
C VAL A 137 7.87 17.90 -24.32
N LEU A 138 7.11 16.81 -24.12
CA LEU A 138 7.26 15.88 -23.02
C LEU A 138 7.89 14.58 -23.53
N PHE A 139 9.01 14.18 -22.96
CA PHE A 139 9.70 12.94 -23.30
C PHE A 139 9.44 11.88 -22.23
N TYR A 140 8.78 10.78 -22.57
CA TYR A 140 8.53 9.66 -21.67
C TYR A 140 9.50 8.51 -21.97
N MET A 141 10.35 8.16 -21.01
CA MET A 141 11.26 7.02 -21.11
C MET A 141 10.58 5.72 -20.64
N ALA A 142 9.75 5.11 -21.50
CA ALA A 142 9.17 3.79 -21.26
C ALA A 142 10.17 2.68 -21.65
N THR A 143 11.42 2.84 -21.24
CA THR A 143 12.57 2.00 -21.58
C THR A 143 13.32 1.58 -20.31
N PRO A 144 14.19 0.54 -20.39
CA PRO A 144 15.04 0.18 -19.25
C PRO A 144 16.06 1.30 -18.90
N PRO A 145 16.47 1.44 -17.62
CA PRO A 145 17.38 2.50 -17.20
C PRO A 145 18.72 2.56 -17.95
N ALA A 146 19.20 1.41 -18.44
CA ALA A 146 20.47 1.30 -19.17
C ALA A 146 20.53 2.13 -20.46
N VAL A 147 19.40 2.61 -21.00
CA VAL A 147 19.37 3.45 -22.21
C VAL A 147 19.02 4.92 -21.92
N PHE A 148 18.79 5.31 -20.66
CA PHE A 148 18.42 6.69 -20.32
C PHE A 148 19.49 7.72 -20.72
N GLY A 149 20.77 7.42 -20.45
CA GLY A 149 21.88 8.27 -20.87
C GLY A 149 22.03 8.37 -22.37
N MET A 150 21.91 7.25 -23.08
CA MET A 150 21.97 7.20 -24.55
C MET A 150 20.88 8.08 -25.19
N ILE A 151 19.63 7.94 -24.75
CA ILE A 151 18.52 8.76 -25.24
C ILE A 151 18.73 10.23 -24.89
N SER A 152 19.15 10.53 -23.66
CA SER A 152 19.39 11.91 -23.21
C SER A 152 20.50 12.59 -24.02
N SER A 153 21.61 11.89 -24.29
CA SER A 153 22.68 12.38 -25.15
C SER A 153 22.22 12.59 -26.60
N GLY A 154 21.39 11.68 -27.13
CA GLY A 154 20.80 11.83 -28.46
C GLY A 154 19.94 13.09 -28.56
N LEU A 155 19.06 13.34 -27.58
CA LEU A 155 18.22 14.54 -27.50
C LEU A 155 19.06 15.81 -27.39
N GLU A 156 20.10 15.81 -26.56
CA GLU A 156 21.02 16.94 -26.40
C GLU A 156 21.77 17.26 -27.69
N SER A 157 22.21 16.24 -28.44
CA SER A 157 22.96 16.44 -29.70
C SER A 157 22.21 17.22 -30.78
N VAL A 158 20.87 17.29 -30.69
CA VAL A 158 20.00 18.06 -31.59
C VAL A 158 19.31 19.23 -30.90
N GLY A 159 19.64 19.51 -29.64
CA GLY A 159 19.10 20.62 -28.84
C GLY A 159 17.66 20.41 -28.34
N LEU A 160 17.16 19.18 -28.31
CA LEU A 160 15.79 18.88 -27.86
C LEU A 160 15.63 18.89 -26.33
N ASN A 161 16.71 19.06 -25.56
CA ASN A 161 16.70 19.28 -24.11
C ASN A 161 16.73 20.78 -23.73
N VAL A 162 16.89 21.69 -24.69
CA VAL A 162 16.98 23.14 -24.47
C VAL A 162 15.59 23.77 -24.46
N GLU A 163 15.39 24.68 -23.51
CA GLU A 163 14.15 25.43 -23.32
C GLU A 163 14.29 26.85 -23.89
N ASP A 164 14.21 26.96 -25.22
CA ASP A 164 14.23 28.25 -25.93
C ASP A 164 12.81 28.85 -26.00
N ASP A 165 11.95 28.27 -26.86
CA ASP A 165 10.59 28.77 -27.14
C ASP A 165 9.47 27.95 -26.47
N GLY A 166 9.82 26.97 -25.64
CA GLY A 166 8.87 26.07 -24.98
C GLY A 166 9.56 25.19 -23.94
N TRP A 167 8.77 24.61 -23.04
CA TRP A 167 9.33 23.75 -22.00
C TRP A 167 9.74 22.38 -22.57
N ARG A 168 10.79 21.80 -21.98
CA ARG A 168 11.27 20.43 -22.23
C ARG A 168 11.24 19.68 -20.92
N ARG A 169 10.44 18.63 -20.85
CA ARG A 169 10.30 17.80 -19.65
C ARG A 169 10.55 16.35 -19.99
N ILE A 170 11.12 15.62 -19.06
CA ILE A 170 11.44 14.21 -19.19
C ILE A 170 10.85 13.44 -18.03
N ILE A 171 10.06 12.41 -18.35
CA ILE A 171 9.59 11.41 -17.41
C ILE A 171 10.50 10.19 -17.48
N VAL A 172 10.98 9.74 -16.32
CA VAL A 172 11.78 8.51 -16.18
C VAL A 172 11.07 7.52 -15.27
N GLU A 173 11.10 6.26 -15.68
CA GLU A 173 10.51 5.13 -14.96
C GLU A 173 11.47 4.49 -13.97
N LYS A 174 10.90 3.80 -12.96
CA LYS A 174 11.66 2.95 -12.04
C LYS A 174 12.21 1.71 -12.78
N PRO A 175 13.35 1.13 -12.36
CA PRO A 175 14.10 1.41 -11.13
C PRO A 175 15.13 2.55 -11.24
N PHE A 176 15.20 3.38 -10.19
CA PHE A 176 16.21 4.44 -10.06
C PHE A 176 17.47 3.93 -9.35
N GLY A 177 18.24 3.10 -10.05
CA GLY A 177 19.35 2.35 -9.47
C GLY A 177 18.88 1.08 -8.74
N MET A 178 19.85 0.28 -8.28
CA MET A 178 19.65 -0.96 -7.53
C MET A 178 20.28 -0.91 -6.13
N ASP A 179 21.03 0.14 -5.86
CA ASP A 179 21.71 0.48 -4.62
C ASP A 179 22.02 1.98 -4.65
N LEU A 180 22.56 2.51 -3.55
CA LEU A 180 22.91 3.92 -3.45
C LEU A 180 23.92 4.36 -4.53
N ALA A 181 24.94 3.53 -4.81
CA ALA A 181 26.00 3.90 -5.75
C ALA A 181 25.49 4.02 -7.20
N SER A 182 24.70 3.04 -7.64
CA SER A 182 24.07 3.04 -8.96
C SER A 182 23.00 4.13 -9.10
N ALA A 183 22.27 4.44 -8.03
CA ALA A 183 21.33 5.56 -8.03
C ALA A 183 22.02 6.91 -8.18
N LEU A 184 23.12 7.15 -7.46
CA LEU A 184 23.96 8.34 -7.60
C LEU A 184 24.53 8.45 -9.03
N SER A 185 25.04 7.34 -9.57
CA SER A 185 25.55 7.29 -10.94
C SER A 185 24.48 7.63 -11.98
N LEU A 186 23.29 7.04 -11.88
CA LEU A 186 22.18 7.29 -12.81
C LEU A 186 21.69 8.74 -12.72
N ASN A 187 21.57 9.29 -11.50
CA ASN A 187 21.21 10.70 -11.32
C ASN A 187 22.26 11.63 -11.94
N GLY A 188 23.55 11.36 -11.71
CA GLY A 188 24.64 12.14 -12.32
C GLY A 188 24.61 12.10 -13.85
N GLU A 189 24.33 10.94 -14.44
CA GLU A 189 24.19 10.78 -15.89
C GLU A 189 23.00 11.59 -16.45
N ILE A 190 21.82 11.48 -15.84
CA ILE A 190 20.64 12.27 -16.27
C ILE A 190 20.91 13.77 -16.14
N LEU A 191 21.49 14.21 -15.02
CA LEU A 191 21.76 15.61 -14.74
C LEU A 191 22.92 16.20 -15.55
N THR A 192 23.65 15.37 -16.29
CA THR A 192 24.60 15.85 -17.31
C THR A 192 23.85 16.54 -18.47
N TYR A 193 22.65 16.06 -18.80
CA TYR A 193 21.87 16.53 -19.96
C TYR A 193 20.63 17.35 -19.59
N TRP A 194 20.11 17.18 -18.38
CA TRP A 194 18.85 17.80 -17.94
C TRP A 194 19.03 18.60 -16.67
N LYS A 195 18.28 19.71 -16.53
CA LYS A 195 18.14 20.39 -15.24
C LYS A 195 17.14 19.63 -14.37
N GLU A 196 17.33 19.62 -13.05
CA GLU A 196 16.44 18.89 -12.12
C GLU A 196 14.96 19.27 -12.29
N ARG A 197 14.65 20.55 -12.59
CA ARG A 197 13.27 21.02 -12.84
C ARG A 197 12.61 20.44 -14.11
N GLN A 198 13.41 19.87 -15.01
CA GLN A 198 12.93 19.20 -16.22
C GLN A 198 12.65 17.71 -15.97
N VAL A 199 13.13 17.14 -14.87
CA VAL A 199 13.12 15.69 -14.62
C VAL A 199 11.98 15.28 -13.69
N TYR A 200 11.16 14.35 -14.17
CA TYR A 200 9.95 13.84 -13.52
C TYR A 200 10.12 12.35 -13.26
N ARG A 201 10.57 11.99 -12.06
CA ARG A 201 10.79 10.58 -11.66
C ARG A 201 9.49 9.98 -11.13
N ILE A 202 8.96 9.00 -11.85
CA ILE A 202 7.66 8.39 -11.52
C ILE A 202 7.74 7.48 -10.29
N ASP A 203 6.81 7.72 -9.38
CA ASP A 203 6.31 6.76 -8.42
C ASP A 203 4.77 6.76 -8.50
N HIS A 204 4.20 5.77 -9.19
CA HIS A 204 2.75 5.72 -9.44
C HIS A 204 1.87 5.64 -8.19
N TYR A 205 2.41 5.33 -7.00
CA TYR A 205 1.62 5.44 -5.77
C TYR A 205 1.30 6.89 -5.43
N LEU A 206 2.13 7.84 -5.85
CA LEU A 206 1.91 9.26 -5.61
C LEU A 206 0.78 9.85 -6.44
N GLY A 207 0.53 9.27 -7.62
CA GLY A 207 -0.63 9.62 -8.43
C GLY A 207 -1.97 9.14 -7.84
N LYS A 208 -1.98 8.28 -6.81
CA LYS A 208 -3.23 7.80 -6.23
C LYS A 208 -3.91 8.89 -5.40
N GLU A 209 -5.19 9.15 -5.68
CA GLU A 209 -6.04 10.10 -4.96
C GLU A 209 -5.96 9.93 -3.43
N THR A 210 -5.98 8.69 -2.95
CA THR A 210 -5.90 8.39 -1.51
C THR A 210 -4.56 8.74 -0.88
N VAL A 211 -3.46 8.71 -1.63
CA VAL A 211 -2.14 9.15 -1.15
C VAL A 211 -2.07 10.68 -1.12
N GLN A 212 -2.60 11.35 -2.14
CA GLN A 212 -2.69 12.82 -2.16
C GLN A 212 -3.55 13.36 -1.02
N ASN A 213 -4.65 12.68 -0.70
CA ASN A 213 -5.53 13.05 0.41
C ASN A 213 -4.85 12.98 1.78
N LEU A 214 -3.69 12.34 1.93
CA LEU A 214 -2.92 12.43 3.18
C LEU A 214 -2.54 13.88 3.51
N LEU A 215 -2.20 14.69 2.50
CA LEU A 215 -1.90 16.12 2.69
C LEU A 215 -3.14 16.93 3.02
N ALA A 216 -4.19 16.77 2.20
CA ALA A 216 -5.45 17.46 2.41
C ALA A 216 -6.02 17.15 3.80
N PHE A 217 -6.02 15.88 4.19
CA PHE A 217 -6.48 15.46 5.51
C PHE A 217 -5.68 16.12 6.63
N ARG A 218 -4.34 16.09 6.57
CA ARG A 218 -3.50 16.62 7.65
C ARG A 218 -3.61 18.14 7.79
N PHE A 219 -3.56 18.87 6.68
CA PHE A 219 -3.38 20.33 6.74
C PHE A 219 -4.66 21.13 6.52
N ALA A 220 -5.75 20.52 6.03
CA ALA A 220 -7.07 21.19 5.99
C ALA A 220 -7.89 21.00 7.27
N ASN A 221 -7.56 20.01 8.12
CA ASN A 221 -8.34 19.69 9.31
C ASN A 221 -7.62 20.12 10.59
N GLY A 222 -7.96 21.32 11.08
CA GLY A 222 -7.38 21.88 12.31
C GLY A 222 -7.57 21.03 13.57
N MET A 223 -8.53 20.09 13.56
CA MET A 223 -8.73 19.13 14.65
C MET A 223 -7.63 18.06 14.73
N PHE A 224 -7.06 17.63 13.61
CA PHE A 224 -6.12 16.49 13.57
C PHE A 224 -4.66 16.90 13.71
N GLU A 225 -4.23 18.02 13.11
CA GLU A 225 -2.82 18.43 13.15
C GLU A 225 -2.23 18.60 14.58
N PRO A 226 -2.97 19.12 15.59
CA PRO A 226 -2.49 19.16 16.98
C PRO A 226 -2.18 17.77 17.58
N LEU A 227 -2.85 16.73 17.08
CA LEU A 227 -2.63 15.33 17.49
C LEU A 227 -1.46 14.67 16.73
N TRP A 228 -0.86 15.35 15.76
CA TRP A 228 0.07 14.75 14.81
C TRP A 228 1.53 14.75 15.29
N ASN A 229 1.79 14.25 16.50
CA ASN A 229 3.12 14.28 17.11
C ASN A 229 3.31 13.18 18.18
N ARG A 230 4.55 13.00 18.65
CA ARG A 230 4.96 12.03 19.67
C ARG A 230 4.20 12.08 20.99
N THR A 231 3.55 13.19 21.33
CA THR A 231 2.76 13.31 22.56
C THR A 231 1.46 12.51 22.44
N HIS A 232 0.89 12.43 21.25
CA HIS A 232 -0.42 11.81 21.01
C HIS A 232 -0.32 10.51 20.23
N ILE A 233 0.68 10.35 19.35
CA ILE A 233 0.89 9.15 18.54
C ILE A 233 1.85 8.20 19.28
N ASP A 234 1.46 6.93 19.38
CA ASP A 234 2.32 5.85 19.89
C ASP A 234 3.21 5.27 18.80
N HIS A 235 2.62 4.90 17.66
CA HIS A 235 3.34 4.36 16.50
C HIS A 235 2.55 4.49 15.21
N ILE A 236 3.24 4.30 14.10
CA ILE A 236 2.68 4.32 12.74
C ILE A 236 2.97 2.98 12.06
N GLN A 237 2.02 2.49 11.28
CA GLN A 237 2.18 1.30 10.44
C GLN A 237 1.85 1.66 8.99
N ILE A 238 2.67 1.24 8.05
CA ILE A 238 2.41 1.33 6.60
C ILE A 238 2.57 -0.07 6.03
N THR A 239 1.48 -0.58 5.47
CA THR A 239 1.38 -1.94 4.94
C THR A 239 1.07 -1.87 3.45
N ALA A 240 1.81 -2.60 2.61
CA ALA A 240 1.43 -2.85 1.21
C ALA A 240 1.61 -4.34 0.88
N THR A 241 0.53 -5.10 0.84
CA THR A 241 0.56 -6.55 0.60
C THR A 241 -0.09 -6.90 -0.73
N GLU A 242 0.44 -7.95 -1.37
CA GLU A 242 -0.06 -8.47 -2.64
C GLU A 242 -0.38 -9.96 -2.51
N GLN A 243 -1.48 -10.38 -3.15
CA GLN A 243 -1.88 -11.78 -3.24
C GLN A 243 -1.18 -12.55 -4.36
N VAL A 244 -0.62 -11.83 -5.32
CA VAL A 244 0.07 -12.42 -6.47
C VAL A 244 1.51 -12.76 -6.10
N GLY A 245 2.05 -13.80 -6.73
CA GLY A 245 3.47 -14.14 -6.66
C GLY A 245 4.31 -13.28 -7.60
N VAL A 246 5.51 -13.77 -7.93
CA VAL A 246 6.38 -13.13 -8.93
C VAL A 246 5.95 -13.46 -10.37
N GLU A 247 5.24 -14.57 -10.56
CA GLU A 247 4.73 -15.04 -11.85
C GLU A 247 5.86 -15.09 -12.91
N TRP A 248 5.62 -14.59 -14.13
CA TRP A 248 6.60 -14.61 -15.22
C TRP A 248 7.78 -13.62 -15.06
N ARG A 249 7.80 -12.81 -14.00
CA ARG A 249 8.81 -11.75 -13.79
C ARG A 249 9.98 -12.18 -12.89
N GLY A 250 10.14 -13.48 -12.63
CA GLY A 250 11.15 -14.02 -11.70
C GLY A 250 12.57 -13.50 -11.98
N GLY A 251 13.05 -13.58 -13.22
CA GLY A 251 14.42 -13.15 -13.56
C GLY A 251 14.73 -11.66 -13.31
N TYR A 252 13.72 -10.79 -13.37
CA TYR A 252 13.86 -9.38 -12.96
C TYR A 252 13.77 -9.24 -11.44
N TYR A 253 12.75 -9.85 -10.85
CA TYR A 253 12.45 -9.69 -9.43
C TYR A 253 13.54 -10.29 -8.53
N ASP A 254 14.22 -11.35 -8.98
CA ASP A 254 15.28 -12.02 -8.25
C ASP A 254 16.52 -11.14 -8.02
N LYS A 255 16.65 -10.06 -8.79
CA LYS A 255 17.67 -9.02 -8.60
C LYS A 255 17.17 -7.84 -7.77
N SER A 256 15.85 -7.67 -7.69
CA SER A 256 15.20 -6.54 -7.02
C SER A 256 14.88 -6.86 -5.57
N GLY A 257 14.11 -7.93 -5.33
CA GLY A 257 13.46 -8.19 -4.04
C GLY A 257 12.40 -7.15 -3.70
N VAL A 258 11.59 -7.45 -2.68
CA VAL A 258 10.53 -6.53 -2.24
C VAL A 258 11.07 -5.25 -1.59
N MET A 259 12.30 -5.29 -1.06
CA MET A 259 12.94 -4.10 -0.47
C MET A 259 13.08 -2.99 -1.53
N ARG A 260 13.55 -3.32 -2.72
CA ARG A 260 13.74 -2.37 -3.83
C ARG A 260 12.45 -2.12 -4.60
N ASP A 261 11.61 -3.14 -4.78
CA ASP A 261 10.39 -3.02 -5.60
C ASP A 261 9.31 -2.15 -4.95
N MET A 262 9.21 -2.21 -3.61
CA MET A 262 8.11 -1.61 -2.85
C MET A 262 8.55 -0.69 -1.69
N ILE A 263 9.54 -1.09 -0.87
CA ILE A 263 9.85 -0.36 0.37
C ILE A 263 10.63 0.92 0.07
N GLN A 264 11.71 0.82 -0.71
CA GLN A 264 12.63 1.92 -1.02
C GLN A 264 11.92 3.10 -1.72
N ASN A 265 10.87 2.83 -2.49
CA ASN A 265 10.10 3.84 -3.21
C ASN A 265 8.76 4.12 -2.50
N HIS A 266 7.73 3.34 -2.80
CA HIS A 266 6.33 3.59 -2.48
C HIS A 266 6.10 3.82 -0.97
N LEU A 267 6.65 2.95 -0.11
CA LEU A 267 6.40 3.07 1.34
C LEU A 267 7.14 4.25 1.96
N PHE A 268 8.36 4.58 1.49
CA PHE A 268 9.03 5.78 1.95
C PHE A 268 8.36 7.05 1.47
N GLN A 269 7.82 7.06 0.26
CA GLN A 269 7.06 8.20 -0.23
C GLN A 269 5.77 8.40 0.60
N MET A 270 5.00 7.35 0.88
CA MET A 270 3.83 7.44 1.77
C MET A 270 4.20 7.86 3.20
N MET A 271 5.29 7.31 3.74
CA MET A 271 5.85 7.75 5.04
C MET A 271 6.19 9.24 5.00
N ALA A 272 6.73 9.72 3.88
CA ALA A 272 7.11 11.11 3.70
C ALA A 272 5.92 12.06 3.81
N TYR A 273 4.88 11.81 3.03
CA TYR A 273 3.64 12.60 3.10
C TYR A 273 3.00 12.58 4.49
N LEU A 274 2.99 11.40 5.13
CA LEU A 274 2.37 11.24 6.44
C LEU A 274 3.12 11.96 7.56
N CYS A 275 4.46 11.98 7.52
CA CYS A 275 5.29 12.40 8.65
C CYS A 275 6.05 13.72 8.44
N MET A 276 6.01 14.34 7.26
CA MET A 276 6.65 15.63 7.02
C MET A 276 6.02 16.76 7.84
N GLU A 277 6.73 17.87 8.05
CA GLU A 277 6.13 19.06 8.66
C GLU A 277 5.15 19.75 7.68
N PRO A 278 4.26 20.65 8.17
CA PRO A 278 3.47 21.50 7.31
C PRO A 278 4.37 22.29 6.35
N PRO A 279 4.19 22.17 5.03
CA PRO A 279 4.93 22.99 4.08
C PRO A 279 4.45 24.44 4.14
N VAL A 280 5.30 25.37 3.70
CA VAL A 280 4.96 26.81 3.68
C VAL A 280 3.88 27.16 2.65
N SER A 281 3.71 26.31 1.64
CA SER A 281 2.71 26.40 0.57
C SER A 281 2.48 25.02 -0.04
N PHE A 282 1.52 24.90 -0.96
CA PHE A 282 1.33 23.71 -1.78
C PHE A 282 2.22 23.67 -3.05
N ASP A 283 3.19 24.59 -3.16
CA ASP A 283 4.13 24.58 -4.28
C ASP A 283 4.98 23.31 -4.26
N ALA A 284 5.27 22.76 -5.45
CA ALA A 284 6.03 21.52 -5.61
C ALA A 284 7.35 21.49 -4.83
N GLU A 285 8.09 22.59 -4.79
CA GLU A 285 9.36 22.66 -4.05
C GLU A 285 9.15 22.70 -2.53
N ALA A 286 8.12 23.40 -2.03
CA ALA A 286 7.82 23.46 -0.60
C ALA A 286 7.48 22.06 -0.05
N ILE A 287 6.66 21.30 -0.78
CA ILE A 287 6.31 19.92 -0.44
C ILE A 287 7.55 19.02 -0.51
N ARG A 288 8.31 19.06 -1.61
CA ARG A 288 9.50 18.19 -1.78
C ARG A 288 10.59 18.49 -0.76
N ASN A 289 10.76 19.74 -0.34
CA ASN A 289 11.69 20.12 0.73
C ASN A 289 11.32 19.50 2.08
N GLU A 290 10.04 19.52 2.47
CA GLU A 290 9.60 18.90 3.73
C GLU A 290 9.68 17.37 3.70
N LYS A 291 9.40 16.75 2.54
CA LYS A 291 9.66 15.31 2.32
C LYS A 291 11.14 14.98 2.50
N PHE A 292 12.04 15.75 1.90
CA PHE A 292 13.49 15.51 1.97
C PHE A 292 14.02 15.68 3.38
N LYS A 293 13.60 16.74 4.07
CA LYS A 293 13.96 17.02 5.47
C LYS A 293 13.54 15.90 6.40
N LEU A 294 12.33 15.33 6.21
CA LEU A 294 11.88 14.18 6.98
C LEU A 294 12.75 12.95 6.67
N LEU A 295 12.86 12.53 5.40
CA LEU A 295 13.65 11.32 5.07
C LEU A 295 15.10 11.46 5.53
N SER A 296 15.65 12.67 5.49
CA SER A 296 16.98 12.98 6.01
C SER A 296 17.13 12.76 7.52
N ALA A 297 16.02 12.89 8.28
CA ALA A 297 15.97 12.64 9.70
C ALA A 297 15.71 11.16 10.05
N VAL A 298 15.49 10.27 9.07
CA VAL A 298 15.39 8.83 9.34
C VAL A 298 16.76 8.31 9.78
N ARG A 299 16.80 7.68 10.95
CA ARG A 299 18.02 7.09 11.50
C ARG A 299 18.48 5.93 10.62
N ILE A 300 19.71 6.03 10.14
CA ILE A 300 20.38 4.94 9.41
C ILE A 300 20.67 3.81 10.39
N MET A 301 20.21 2.59 10.08
CA MET A 301 20.48 1.41 10.91
C MET A 301 21.97 1.06 10.85
N LYS A 302 22.54 0.74 12.00
CA LYS A 302 23.84 0.07 12.04
C LYS A 302 23.68 -1.42 11.70
N PRO A 303 24.71 -2.08 11.16
CA PRO A 303 24.63 -3.50 10.80
C PRO A 303 24.09 -4.41 11.92
N GLU A 304 24.54 -4.20 13.16
CA GLU A 304 24.11 -4.98 14.33
C GLU A 304 22.64 -4.75 14.73
N GLU A 305 22.03 -3.65 14.28
CA GLU A 305 20.64 -3.31 14.54
C GLU A 305 19.68 -3.95 13.52
N VAL A 306 20.17 -4.34 12.34
CA VAL A 306 19.36 -4.90 11.25
C VAL A 306 18.59 -6.13 11.72
N ARG A 307 19.23 -7.06 12.44
CA ARG A 307 18.59 -8.29 12.95
C ARG A 307 17.40 -8.06 13.89
N TYR A 308 17.31 -6.87 14.49
CA TYR A 308 16.26 -6.52 15.46
C TYR A 308 15.19 -5.60 14.88
N ASN A 309 15.51 -4.88 13.81
CA ASN A 309 14.67 -3.84 13.23
C ASN A 309 14.26 -4.12 11.78
N ALA A 310 14.77 -5.20 11.18
CA ALA A 310 14.40 -5.64 9.85
C ALA A 310 14.09 -7.14 9.84
N VAL A 311 13.05 -7.51 9.10
CA VAL A 311 12.65 -8.89 8.85
C VAL A 311 12.58 -9.09 7.34
N ARG A 312 13.07 -10.23 6.86
CA ARG A 312 12.88 -10.69 5.48
C ARG A 312 12.20 -12.06 5.46
N GLY A 313 11.49 -12.34 4.38
CA GLY A 313 10.87 -13.63 4.13
C GLY A 313 10.90 -14.00 2.65
N GLN A 314 10.77 -15.28 2.37
CA GLN A 314 10.61 -15.84 1.02
C GLN A 314 9.45 -16.84 1.04
N TYR A 315 8.50 -16.71 0.10
CA TYR A 315 7.33 -17.59 0.08
C TYR A 315 7.69 -19.00 -0.38
N ASP A 316 7.11 -19.97 0.31
CA ASP A 316 7.11 -21.39 -0.06
C ASP A 316 5.88 -21.72 -0.90
N GLU A 317 5.72 -23.00 -1.27
CA GLU A 317 4.47 -23.53 -1.79
C GLU A 317 3.26 -23.17 -0.91
N GLY A 318 2.07 -23.21 -1.51
CA GLY A 318 0.85 -22.88 -0.78
C GLY A 318 -0.36 -22.82 -1.69
N VAL A 319 -1.32 -21.98 -1.33
CA VAL A 319 -2.62 -21.92 -2.02
C VAL A 319 -2.89 -20.51 -2.52
N LYS A 320 -3.16 -20.39 -3.82
CA LYS A 320 -3.57 -19.13 -4.45
C LYS A 320 -4.99 -18.73 -4.03
N PRO A 321 -5.39 -17.45 -4.22
CA PRO A 321 -6.75 -17.01 -3.88
C PRO A 321 -7.89 -17.78 -4.57
N ASP A 322 -7.62 -18.36 -5.75
CA ASP A 322 -8.56 -19.19 -6.51
C ASP A 322 -8.61 -20.66 -6.06
N GLY A 323 -7.81 -21.04 -5.05
CA GLY A 323 -7.72 -22.38 -4.51
C GLY A 323 -6.71 -23.29 -5.21
N THR A 324 -6.05 -22.82 -6.28
CA THR A 324 -5.01 -23.61 -6.97
C THR A 324 -3.69 -23.62 -6.21
N GLU A 325 -2.84 -24.62 -6.48
CA GLU A 325 -1.51 -24.72 -5.89
C GLU A 325 -0.60 -23.60 -6.38
N ALA A 326 0.15 -23.01 -5.45
CA ALA A 326 1.19 -22.04 -5.71
C ALA A 326 2.56 -22.70 -5.59
N LYS A 327 3.46 -22.38 -6.50
CA LYS A 327 4.86 -22.83 -6.45
C LYS A 327 5.63 -22.06 -5.40
N ALA A 328 6.67 -22.69 -4.84
CA ALA A 328 7.66 -21.99 -4.05
C ALA A 328 8.43 -20.98 -4.91
N TYR A 329 8.89 -19.87 -4.31
CA TYR A 329 9.55 -18.79 -5.06
C TYR A 329 10.75 -19.28 -5.91
N ARG A 330 11.55 -20.20 -5.39
CA ARG A 330 12.74 -20.77 -6.05
C ARG A 330 12.41 -21.66 -7.27
N GLU A 331 11.15 -22.02 -7.45
CA GLU A 331 10.65 -22.83 -8.57
C GLU A 331 9.94 -21.97 -9.64
N GLU A 332 9.87 -20.65 -9.42
CA GLU A 332 9.25 -19.72 -10.34
C GLU A 332 10.10 -19.49 -11.59
N HIS A 333 9.45 -18.97 -12.63
CA HIS A 333 10.08 -18.77 -13.92
C HIS A 333 11.31 -17.84 -13.85
N LEU A 334 12.49 -18.36 -14.21
CA LEU A 334 13.77 -17.63 -14.23
C LEU A 334 14.23 -17.13 -12.84
N VAL A 335 13.87 -17.82 -11.75
CA VAL A 335 14.44 -17.59 -10.42
C VAL A 335 15.60 -18.54 -10.16
N ASP A 336 16.65 -18.09 -9.46
CA ASP A 336 17.73 -18.97 -9.00
C ASP A 336 17.18 -19.98 -7.97
N PRO A 337 17.36 -21.31 -8.17
CA PRO A 337 16.98 -22.34 -7.19
C PRO A 337 17.62 -22.17 -5.81
N HIS A 338 18.69 -21.38 -5.71
CA HIS A 338 19.38 -21.04 -4.45
C HIS A 338 19.21 -19.57 -4.06
N SER A 339 18.22 -18.88 -4.64
CA SER A 339 17.96 -17.47 -4.38
C SER A 339 17.78 -17.17 -2.90
N ASN A 340 18.41 -16.08 -2.48
CA ASN A 340 18.26 -15.48 -1.15
C ASN A 340 17.42 -14.18 -1.20
N THR A 341 16.75 -13.93 -2.33
CA THR A 341 15.97 -12.72 -2.55
C THR A 341 14.67 -12.76 -1.77
N GLU A 342 14.38 -11.67 -1.07
CA GLU A 342 13.22 -11.55 -0.22
C GLU A 342 11.95 -11.20 -1.01
N THR A 343 10.89 -11.99 -0.82
CA THR A 343 9.53 -11.71 -1.33
C THR A 343 8.66 -11.03 -0.28
N TYR A 344 9.14 -10.95 0.97
CA TYR A 344 8.56 -10.21 2.09
C TYR A 344 9.65 -9.43 2.81
N ALA A 345 9.35 -8.20 3.23
CA ALA A 345 10.20 -7.44 4.13
C ALA A 345 9.38 -6.56 5.07
N ALA A 346 9.88 -6.39 6.30
CA ALA A 346 9.34 -5.44 7.26
C ALA A 346 10.47 -4.69 7.97
N LEU A 347 10.28 -3.39 8.20
CA LEU A 347 11.25 -2.49 8.84
C LEU A 347 10.60 -1.77 10.03
N LYS A 348 11.39 -1.57 11.09
CA LYS A 348 11.12 -0.66 12.20
C LYS A 348 12.09 0.50 12.13
N LEU A 349 11.57 1.69 11.83
CA LEU A 349 12.34 2.89 11.61
C LEU A 349 12.15 3.90 12.73
N ARG A 350 13.14 4.78 12.88
CA ARG A 350 13.13 5.90 13.81
C ARG A 350 13.37 7.18 13.04
N ILE A 351 12.59 8.21 13.34
CA ILE A 351 12.76 9.55 12.79
C ILE A 351 13.31 10.44 13.91
N ASP A 352 14.55 10.91 13.75
CA ASP A 352 15.28 11.70 14.72
C ASP A 352 14.99 13.20 14.56
N ASN A 353 13.74 13.59 14.80
CA ASN A 353 13.32 14.99 14.89
C ASN A 353 12.40 15.23 16.09
N TRP A 354 12.09 16.50 16.38
CA TRP A 354 11.28 16.89 17.54
C TRP A 354 9.87 16.29 17.55
N ARG A 355 9.24 16.19 16.37
CA ARG A 355 7.86 15.71 16.23
C ARG A 355 7.75 14.20 16.46
N TRP A 356 8.71 13.42 15.98
CA TRP A 356 8.63 11.95 15.92
C TRP A 356 9.59 11.23 16.87
N HIS A 357 10.40 11.95 17.65
CA HIS A 357 11.31 11.32 18.59
C HIS A 357 10.60 10.30 19.50
N GLY A 358 11.04 9.04 19.43
CA GLY A 358 10.50 7.93 20.22
C GLY A 358 9.26 7.24 19.63
N VAL A 359 8.71 7.72 18.52
CA VAL A 359 7.61 7.08 17.77
C VAL A 359 8.22 6.16 16.71
N PRO A 360 8.06 4.83 16.80
CA PRO A 360 8.50 3.94 15.73
C PRO A 360 7.54 4.01 14.54
N VAL A 361 8.11 3.94 13.34
CA VAL A 361 7.36 3.74 12.10
C VAL A 361 7.65 2.35 11.58
N PHE A 362 6.60 1.56 11.39
CA PHE A 362 6.71 0.20 10.87
C PHE A 362 6.28 0.16 9.42
N LEU A 363 7.16 -0.35 8.55
CA LEU A 363 6.88 -0.57 7.15
C LEU A 363 6.81 -2.07 6.91
N ARG A 364 5.87 -2.56 6.12
CA ARG A 364 5.90 -3.95 5.63
C ARG A 364 5.35 -4.07 4.22
N SER A 365 5.98 -4.93 3.44
CA SER A 365 5.51 -5.29 2.11
C SER A 365 5.80 -6.75 1.80
N GLY A 366 4.97 -7.37 0.96
CA GLY A 366 5.24 -8.74 0.52
C GLY A 366 4.28 -9.27 -0.54
N LYS A 367 4.77 -10.28 -1.26
CA LYS A 367 4.05 -11.04 -2.30
C LYS A 367 3.61 -12.41 -1.79
N GLY A 368 2.64 -13.00 -2.47
CA GLY A 368 2.06 -14.29 -2.09
C GLY A 368 1.41 -14.27 -0.71
N LEU A 369 0.83 -13.13 -0.31
CA LEU A 369 0.17 -12.96 0.99
C LEU A 369 -1.34 -13.18 0.88
N ARG A 370 -2.00 -13.35 2.02
CA ARG A 370 -3.43 -13.67 2.07
C ARG A 370 -4.34 -12.59 1.47
N THR A 371 -3.99 -11.31 1.63
CA THR A 371 -4.84 -10.18 1.24
C THR A 371 -4.06 -9.14 0.44
N LYS A 372 -4.72 -8.54 -0.56
CA LYS A 372 -4.21 -7.35 -1.25
C LYS A 372 -4.65 -6.14 -0.46
N SER A 373 -3.71 -5.34 0.06
CA SER A 373 -4.03 -4.21 0.91
C SER A 373 -2.88 -3.21 0.99
N THR A 374 -3.17 -1.95 0.74
CA THR A 374 -2.30 -0.80 1.03
C THR A 374 -3.00 0.07 2.07
N GLU A 375 -2.43 0.16 3.27
CA GLU A 375 -3.04 0.85 4.40
C GLU A 375 -2.01 1.55 5.27
N ILE A 376 -2.41 2.69 5.84
CA ILE A 376 -1.65 3.43 6.84
C ILE A 376 -2.45 3.44 8.13
N VAL A 377 -1.81 3.11 9.25
CA VAL A 377 -2.41 3.12 10.58
C VAL A 377 -1.62 4.07 11.46
N VAL A 378 -2.30 5.12 11.94
CA VAL A 378 -1.81 6.01 12.99
C VAL A 378 -2.46 5.57 14.29
N GLN A 379 -1.67 4.99 15.19
CA GLN A 379 -2.16 4.56 16.49
C GLN A 379 -1.82 5.59 17.56
N PHE A 380 -2.85 6.10 18.23
CA PHE A 380 -2.71 7.08 19.30
C PHE A 380 -2.31 6.42 20.62
N ARG A 381 -1.78 7.22 21.54
CA ARG A 381 -1.54 6.80 22.92
C ARG A 381 -2.87 6.54 23.62
N ARG A 382 -2.87 5.55 24.50
CA ARG A 382 -4.01 5.22 25.34
C ARG A 382 -4.25 6.34 26.36
N ALA A 383 -5.52 6.68 26.59
CA ALA A 383 -5.90 7.61 27.64
C ALA A 383 -5.54 7.06 29.04
N PRO A 384 -5.19 7.92 30.02
CA PRO A 384 -4.95 7.48 31.38
C PRO A 384 -6.20 6.86 32.03
N GLU A 385 -6.02 5.75 32.75
CA GLU A 385 -7.13 5.01 33.38
C GLU A 385 -7.72 5.71 34.61
N PHE A 386 -7.02 6.68 35.21
CA PHE A 386 -7.36 7.22 36.53
C PHE A 386 -8.76 7.86 36.58
N THR A 387 -9.21 8.50 35.49
CA THR A 387 -10.53 9.17 35.41
C THR A 387 -11.68 8.18 35.55
N PHE A 388 -11.46 6.93 35.16
CA PHE A 388 -12.47 5.87 35.17
C PHE A 388 -12.35 4.93 36.38
N LYS A 389 -11.48 5.24 37.36
CA LYS A 389 -11.35 4.47 38.59
C LYS A 389 -12.70 4.32 39.30
N GLY A 390 -12.97 3.13 39.82
CA GLY A 390 -14.26 2.81 40.45
C GLY A 390 -15.37 2.48 39.45
N THR A 391 -15.06 2.42 38.14
CA THR A 391 -16.00 1.97 37.11
C THR A 391 -15.40 0.82 36.29
N PRO A 392 -16.23 -0.03 35.65
CA PRO A 392 -15.76 -1.06 34.73
C PRO A 392 -14.92 -0.54 33.56
N ALA A 393 -15.08 0.74 33.19
CA ALA A 393 -14.34 1.37 32.11
C ALA A 393 -12.82 1.45 32.34
N ALA A 394 -12.33 1.42 33.58
CA ALA A 394 -10.90 1.53 33.88
C ALA A 394 -10.04 0.47 33.15
N GLY A 395 -10.55 -0.77 33.05
CA GLY A 395 -9.88 -1.87 32.33
C GLY A 395 -10.22 -1.97 30.84
N GLN A 396 -11.05 -1.06 30.31
CA GLN A 396 -11.59 -1.11 28.94
C GLN A 396 -11.01 -0.02 28.03
N LEU A 397 -10.06 0.78 28.53
CA LEU A 397 -9.43 1.81 27.73
C LEU A 397 -8.46 1.20 26.73
N GLU A 398 -8.70 1.49 25.45
CA GLU A 398 -7.87 1.10 24.32
C GLU A 398 -7.41 2.33 23.55
N ALA A 399 -6.29 2.19 22.83
CA ALA A 399 -5.78 3.22 21.94
C ALA A 399 -6.77 3.52 20.79
N ASN A 400 -6.90 4.80 20.46
CA ASN A 400 -7.61 5.21 19.26
C ASN A 400 -6.75 4.92 18.03
N GLN A 401 -7.39 4.71 16.88
CA GLN A 401 -6.72 4.44 15.62
C GLN A 401 -7.33 5.30 14.52
N LEU A 402 -6.48 5.87 13.68
CA LEU A 402 -6.86 6.50 12.42
C LEU A 402 -6.24 5.65 11.31
N ILE A 403 -7.08 5.17 10.40
CA ILE A 403 -6.70 4.21 9.36
C ILE A 403 -7.02 4.81 8.00
N PHE A 404 -6.01 4.98 7.17
CA PHE A 404 -6.17 5.35 5.76
C PHE A 404 -6.11 4.09 4.91
N ARG A 405 -7.20 3.80 4.20
CA ARG A 405 -7.27 2.73 3.21
C ARG A 405 -6.89 3.31 1.86
N ILE A 406 -5.68 3.01 1.41
CA ILE A 406 -5.14 3.51 0.15
C ILE A 406 -5.69 2.69 -1.02
N GLN A 407 -5.74 1.35 -0.86
CA GLN A 407 -6.34 0.43 -1.83
C GLN A 407 -6.39 -1.00 -1.24
N PRO A 408 -7.44 -1.82 -1.46
CA PRO A 408 -8.74 -1.48 -2.03
C PRO A 408 -9.70 -0.88 -0.99
N ASN A 409 -10.89 -0.46 -1.42
CA ASN A 409 -11.94 0.15 -0.58
C ASN A 409 -11.44 1.45 0.04
N GLU A 410 -11.07 2.36 -0.85
CA GLU A 410 -10.48 3.66 -0.62
C GLU A 410 -11.29 4.44 0.42
N GLY A 411 -10.64 4.95 1.47
CA GLY A 411 -11.33 5.72 2.51
C GLY A 411 -10.57 5.86 3.82
N ILE A 412 -11.26 6.39 4.82
CA ILE A 412 -10.70 6.72 6.14
C ILE A 412 -11.58 6.10 7.23
N GLU A 413 -10.96 5.48 8.23
CA GLU A 413 -11.63 4.88 9.37
C GLU A 413 -11.03 5.41 10.68
N ILE A 414 -11.87 5.95 11.55
CA ILE A 414 -11.49 6.37 12.90
C ILE A 414 -12.10 5.39 13.89
N ARG A 415 -11.24 4.74 14.69
CA ARG A 415 -11.66 3.86 15.78
C ARG A 415 -11.41 4.52 17.13
N PHE A 416 -12.46 4.67 17.92
CA PHE A 416 -12.42 5.31 19.24
C PHE A 416 -13.39 4.63 20.21
N LEU A 417 -13.36 5.04 21.47
CA LEU A 417 -14.23 4.47 22.51
C LEU A 417 -15.49 5.33 22.69
N ALA A 418 -16.64 4.68 22.78
CA ALA A 418 -17.91 5.29 23.16
C ALA A 418 -18.48 4.63 24.42
N LYS A 419 -19.21 5.41 25.23
CA LYS A 419 -19.96 4.87 26.36
C LYS A 419 -21.07 3.96 25.83
N ARG A 420 -21.16 2.76 26.37
CA ARG A 420 -22.29 1.87 26.13
C ARG A 420 -23.60 2.49 26.66
N PRO A 421 -24.70 2.47 25.89
CA PRO A 421 -26.01 2.82 26.41
C PRO A 421 -26.38 1.96 27.63
N GLY A 422 -26.81 2.58 28.73
CA GLY A 422 -27.11 1.92 30.00
C GLY A 422 -26.64 2.69 31.23
N PRO A 423 -26.97 2.20 32.45
CA PRO A 423 -26.70 2.91 33.70
C PRO A 423 -25.23 2.82 34.16
N SER A 424 -24.49 1.80 33.72
CA SER A 424 -23.08 1.60 34.09
C SER A 424 -22.11 2.23 33.08
N MET A 425 -20.93 2.64 33.53
CA MET A 425 -19.88 3.21 32.70
C MET A 425 -19.02 2.10 32.09
N HIS A 426 -19.47 1.59 30.95
CA HIS A 426 -18.72 0.67 30.11
C HIS A 426 -18.31 1.37 28.82
N MET A 427 -17.08 1.15 28.37
CA MET A 427 -16.54 1.68 27.13
C MET A 427 -16.46 0.59 26.08
N ARG A 428 -16.78 0.94 24.84
CA ARG A 428 -16.67 0.03 23.69
C ARG A 428 -16.03 0.74 22.51
N LYS A 429 -15.20 0.02 21.78
CA LYS A 429 -14.63 0.49 20.52
C LYS A 429 -15.70 0.54 19.43
N VAL A 430 -15.83 1.69 18.79
CA VAL A 430 -16.72 1.98 17.68
C VAL A 430 -15.91 2.59 16.52
N ASN A 431 -16.48 2.55 15.33
CA ASN A 431 -15.84 3.04 14.11
C ASN A 431 -16.69 4.16 13.49
N MET A 432 -16.03 5.19 12.97
CA MET A 432 -16.59 6.12 11.99
C MET A 432 -15.86 5.90 10.67
N ASN A 433 -16.62 5.74 9.59
CA ASN A 433 -16.08 5.43 8.27
C ASN A 433 -16.42 6.54 7.28
N PHE A 434 -15.46 6.84 6.42
CA PHE A 434 -15.60 7.57 5.18
C PHE A 434 -15.13 6.64 4.06
N GLU A 435 -15.90 6.56 2.97
CA GLU A 435 -15.64 5.74 1.79
C GLU A 435 -15.74 6.62 0.55
N TYR A 436 -14.76 6.52 -0.36
CA TYR A 436 -14.73 7.37 -1.56
C TYR A 436 -15.92 7.12 -2.47
N ASP A 437 -16.23 5.85 -2.74
CA ASP A 437 -17.33 5.45 -3.63
C ASP A 437 -18.72 5.88 -3.12
N GLU A 438 -18.87 6.11 -1.80
CA GLU A 438 -20.12 6.63 -1.22
C GLU A 438 -20.20 8.16 -1.30
N ALA A 439 -19.06 8.85 -1.22
CA ALA A 439 -19.00 10.30 -1.08
C ALA A 439 -18.79 11.03 -2.41
N PHE A 440 -18.19 10.38 -3.41
CA PHE A 440 -17.80 10.99 -4.67
C PHE A 440 -18.19 10.12 -5.86
N THR A 441 -18.61 10.77 -6.95
CA THR A 441 -18.95 10.13 -8.22
C THR A 441 -17.72 9.84 -9.10
N ALA A 442 -16.57 10.46 -8.80
CA ALA A 442 -15.36 10.35 -9.60
C ALA A 442 -14.63 9.04 -9.32
N HIS A 443 -14.33 8.30 -10.38
CA HIS A 443 -13.58 7.05 -10.29
C HIS A 443 -12.08 7.36 -10.13
N PRO A 444 -11.39 6.80 -9.13
CA PRO A 444 -9.98 7.05 -8.94
C PRO A 444 -9.19 6.56 -10.16
N GLY A 445 -8.39 7.46 -10.76
CA GLY A 445 -7.53 7.14 -11.89
C GLY A 445 -6.43 6.13 -11.54
N THR A 446 -5.77 5.58 -12.56
CA THR A 446 -4.69 4.56 -12.40
C THR A 446 -3.40 5.10 -11.75
N GLY A 447 -3.39 6.36 -11.31
CA GLY A 447 -2.22 7.14 -10.89
C GLY A 447 -1.44 7.75 -12.06
N TYR A 448 -1.34 7.04 -13.19
CA TYR A 448 -0.66 7.56 -14.39
C TYR A 448 -1.39 8.73 -15.03
N GLU A 449 -2.73 8.75 -14.99
CA GLU A 449 -3.54 9.88 -15.47
C GLU A 449 -3.13 11.18 -14.78
N THR A 450 -3.17 11.22 -13.45
CA THR A 450 -2.78 12.38 -12.65
C THR A 450 -1.32 12.76 -12.90
N MET A 451 -0.40 11.79 -12.91
CA MET A 451 1.02 12.10 -13.12
C MET A 451 1.30 12.67 -14.52
N LEU A 452 0.70 12.12 -15.57
CA LEU A 452 0.86 12.64 -16.92
C LEU A 452 0.30 14.07 -17.02
N HIS A 453 -0.89 14.31 -16.46
CA HIS A 453 -1.51 15.63 -16.40
C HIS A 453 -0.63 16.64 -15.66
N ASP A 454 -0.19 16.33 -14.44
CA ASP A 454 0.66 17.21 -13.64
C ASP A 454 2.00 17.51 -14.31
N CYS A 455 2.62 16.51 -14.95
CA CYS A 455 3.85 16.72 -15.69
C CYS A 455 3.65 17.67 -16.89
N MET A 456 2.51 17.60 -17.59
CA MET A 456 2.17 18.54 -18.66
C MET A 456 1.86 19.95 -18.12
N ARG A 457 1.34 20.08 -16.90
CA ARG A 457 1.20 21.38 -16.20
C ARG A 457 2.51 21.91 -15.64
N GLY A 458 3.50 21.04 -15.44
CA GLY A 458 4.78 21.39 -14.83
C GLY A 458 4.75 21.34 -13.31
N ASP A 459 3.77 20.65 -12.73
CA ASP A 459 3.74 20.37 -11.31
C ASP A 459 4.57 19.13 -10.99
N ALA A 460 5.65 19.34 -10.24
CA ALA A 460 6.55 18.28 -9.79
C ALA A 460 6.21 17.76 -8.37
N SER A 461 5.08 18.18 -7.78
CA SER A 461 4.69 17.86 -6.39
C SER A 461 4.60 16.35 -6.13
N LEU A 462 4.12 15.58 -7.12
CA LEU A 462 3.97 14.12 -7.07
C LEU A 462 5.20 13.35 -7.57
N PHE A 463 6.30 14.04 -7.90
CA PHE A 463 7.49 13.43 -8.50
C PHE A 463 8.66 13.40 -7.53
N SER A 464 9.48 12.33 -7.63
CA SER A 464 10.65 12.20 -6.77
C SER A 464 11.82 13.05 -7.28
N ARG A 465 12.30 13.97 -6.44
CA ARG A 465 13.55 14.72 -6.67
C ARG A 465 14.76 13.82 -6.42
N SER A 466 15.89 14.12 -7.03
CA SER A 466 17.14 13.34 -6.91
C SER A 466 17.52 13.05 -5.45
N ASP A 467 17.50 14.07 -4.62
CA ASP A 467 17.83 13.99 -3.19
C ASP A 467 16.88 13.09 -2.38
N LEU A 468 15.60 13.03 -2.74
CA LEU A 468 14.63 12.10 -2.17
C LEU A 468 14.99 10.65 -2.51
N VAL A 469 15.28 10.38 -3.78
CA VAL A 469 15.65 9.03 -4.25
C VAL A 469 16.94 8.56 -3.56
N GLU A 470 17.96 9.40 -3.52
CA GLU A 470 19.24 9.11 -2.89
C GLU A 470 19.11 8.88 -1.39
N THR A 471 18.29 9.70 -0.71
CA THR A 471 18.05 9.55 0.73
C THR A 471 17.31 8.25 1.04
N SER A 472 16.31 7.89 0.22
CA SER A 472 15.65 6.59 0.32
C SER A 472 16.64 5.42 0.19
N TRP A 473 17.56 5.48 -0.77
CA TRP A 473 18.62 4.46 -0.90
C TRP A 473 19.55 4.42 0.30
N ARG A 474 19.98 5.58 0.80
CA ARG A 474 20.83 5.69 2.00
C ARG A 474 20.21 4.99 3.21
N ILE A 475 18.88 5.05 3.36
CA ILE A 475 18.17 4.40 4.48
C ILE A 475 18.18 2.88 4.36
N VAL A 476 17.96 2.32 3.17
CA VAL A 476 17.88 0.85 2.97
C VAL A 476 19.23 0.19 2.75
N GLN A 477 20.26 0.93 2.34
CA GLN A 477 21.58 0.37 1.98
C GLN A 477 22.16 -0.55 3.06
N PRO A 478 22.20 -0.17 4.37
CA PRO A 478 22.76 -1.05 5.39
C PRO A 478 21.99 -2.38 5.54
N VAL A 479 20.68 -2.37 5.28
CA VAL A 479 19.86 -3.59 5.32
C VAL A 479 20.19 -4.48 4.13
N LEU A 480 20.35 -3.89 2.95
CA LEU A 480 20.75 -4.61 1.74
C LEU A 480 22.15 -5.21 1.86
N ASP A 481 23.10 -4.48 2.43
CA ASP A 481 24.47 -4.94 2.65
C ASP A 481 24.49 -6.17 3.58
N VAL A 482 23.88 -6.05 4.76
CA VAL A 482 23.79 -7.16 5.73
C VAL A 482 23.07 -8.37 5.13
N TRP A 483 21.98 -8.16 4.40
CA TRP A 483 21.24 -9.27 3.78
C TRP A 483 21.97 -9.91 2.60
N GLY A 484 22.84 -9.17 1.92
CA GLY A 484 23.71 -9.67 0.86
C GLY A 484 24.87 -10.52 1.41
N GLU A 485 25.45 -10.13 2.54
CA GLU A 485 26.54 -10.85 3.21
C GLU A 485 26.04 -12.07 4.01
N GLU A 486 24.95 -11.91 4.76
CA GLU A 486 24.37 -12.96 5.59
C GLU A 486 23.18 -13.62 4.87
N LYS A 487 23.34 -14.86 4.40
CA LYS A 487 22.23 -15.62 3.81
C LYS A 487 21.18 -16.03 4.85
N ALA A 488 19.91 -16.02 4.46
CA ALA A 488 18.82 -16.49 5.31
C ALA A 488 18.94 -18.00 5.47
N ARG A 489 18.91 -18.47 6.71
CA ARG A 489 19.01 -19.91 7.01
C ARG A 489 17.65 -20.61 7.02
N ASP A 490 16.59 -19.82 7.10
CA ASP A 490 15.21 -20.27 7.25
C ASP A 490 14.39 -20.12 5.97
N PHE A 491 14.96 -19.64 4.85
CA PHE A 491 14.22 -19.53 3.59
C PHE A 491 13.99 -20.88 2.89
N PRO A 492 12.76 -21.14 2.38
CA PRO A 492 11.55 -20.31 2.48
C PRO A 492 10.90 -20.42 3.88
N ASN A 493 10.33 -19.31 4.38
CA ASN A 493 9.85 -19.21 5.78
C ASN A 493 8.39 -18.78 5.95
N TYR A 494 7.61 -18.72 4.87
CA TYR A 494 6.16 -18.56 4.96
C TYR A 494 5.44 -19.17 3.75
N PRO A 495 4.31 -19.86 3.90
CA PRO A 495 3.57 -20.42 2.77
C PRO A 495 2.91 -19.34 1.91
N PHE A 496 2.73 -19.61 0.61
CA PHE A 496 1.89 -18.76 -0.24
C PHE A 496 0.44 -18.71 0.28
N GLY A 497 -0.13 -17.49 0.34
CA GLY A 497 -1.48 -17.24 0.84
C GLY A 497 -1.56 -17.09 2.37
N SER A 498 -0.43 -17.14 3.08
CA SER A 498 -0.32 -16.86 4.52
C SER A 498 -0.17 -15.36 4.81
N TRP A 499 0.10 -14.98 6.07
CA TRP A 499 0.33 -13.58 6.47
C TRP A 499 1.80 -13.15 6.50
N GLY A 500 2.71 -14.00 6.03
CA GLY A 500 4.15 -13.73 6.02
C GLY A 500 4.90 -14.39 7.19
N PRO A 501 6.20 -14.12 7.33
CA PRO A 501 7.06 -14.84 8.28
C PRO A 501 6.72 -14.51 9.74
N LYS A 502 6.86 -15.51 10.62
CA LYS A 502 6.61 -15.37 12.07
C LYS A 502 7.36 -14.21 12.71
N ALA A 503 8.62 -13.99 12.31
CA ALA A 503 9.45 -12.91 12.84
C ALA A 503 8.81 -11.52 12.64
N ALA A 504 8.01 -11.31 11.58
CA ALA A 504 7.37 -10.03 11.31
C ALA A 504 6.29 -9.68 12.34
N PHE A 505 5.63 -10.69 12.94
CA PHE A 505 4.63 -10.48 13.99
C PHE A 505 5.24 -10.06 15.32
N SER A 506 6.51 -10.37 15.55
CA SER A 506 7.27 -9.96 16.73
C SER A 506 7.92 -8.58 16.58
N LEU A 507 8.09 -8.07 15.36
CA LEU A 507 8.76 -6.80 15.09
C LEU A 507 8.12 -5.58 15.79
N PRO A 508 6.77 -5.45 15.87
CA PRO A 508 6.14 -4.32 16.55
C PRO A 508 6.36 -4.26 18.07
N ALA A 509 6.88 -5.32 18.70
CA ALA A 509 6.99 -5.48 20.15
C ALA A 509 7.43 -4.20 20.91
N PRO A 510 6.89 -3.97 22.12
CA PRO A 510 6.25 -4.94 23.04
C PRO A 510 4.77 -5.27 22.74
N GLU A 511 4.20 -6.28 23.42
CA GLU A 511 2.91 -6.94 23.12
C GLU A 511 1.68 -6.05 22.83
N HIS A 512 1.67 -4.79 23.32
CA HIS A 512 0.58 -3.85 23.07
C HIS A 512 0.58 -3.28 21.64
N ARG A 513 1.72 -3.37 20.93
CA ARG A 513 1.84 -3.02 19.52
C ARG A 513 1.69 -4.28 18.69
N ARG A 514 0.70 -4.27 17.81
CA ARG A 514 0.40 -5.36 16.89
C ARG A 514 0.05 -4.78 15.55
N TRP A 515 0.39 -5.50 14.50
CA TRP A 515 -0.07 -5.14 13.17
C TRP A 515 -1.59 -5.07 13.14
N LEU A 516 -2.13 -4.05 12.46
CA LEU A 516 -3.55 -4.03 12.15
C LEU A 516 -3.90 -5.29 11.36
N ALA A 517 -4.98 -5.93 11.80
CA ALA A 517 -5.54 -7.10 11.18
C ALA A 517 -6.98 -6.79 10.76
N ARG A 518 -7.30 -7.12 9.51
CA ARG A 518 -8.69 -7.19 9.05
C ARG A 518 -9.08 -8.65 9.01
N THR A 519 -9.76 -9.10 10.05
CA THR A 519 -10.20 -10.48 10.15
C THR A 519 -11.54 -10.66 9.42
N PRO A 520 -11.66 -11.60 8.47
CA PRO A 520 -12.91 -11.90 7.80
C PRO A 520 -13.91 -12.49 8.80
N LYS A 521 -15.15 -12.00 8.80
CA LYS A 521 -16.25 -12.60 9.58
C LYS A 521 -16.49 -14.07 9.22
N GLN A 522 -16.14 -14.49 8.00
CA GLN A 522 -16.26 -15.87 7.51
C GLN A 522 -15.47 -16.86 8.37
N ALA A 523 -14.38 -16.41 9.02
CA ALA A 523 -13.63 -17.25 9.95
C ALA A 523 -14.51 -17.64 11.16
N LEU A 524 -15.40 -16.76 11.60
CA LEU A 524 -16.31 -17.01 12.73
C LEU A 524 -17.53 -17.86 12.33
N GLU A 525 -18.00 -17.73 11.08
CA GLU A 525 -19.13 -18.52 10.56
C GLU A 525 -18.86 -20.03 10.59
N ARG A 526 -17.57 -20.43 10.56
CA ARG A 526 -17.13 -21.82 10.61
C ARG A 526 -17.07 -22.40 12.03
N VAL A 527 -17.14 -21.55 13.06
CA VAL A 527 -17.03 -22.00 14.44
C VAL A 527 -18.41 -22.42 14.95
N PRO A 528 -18.58 -23.66 15.41
CA PRO A 528 -19.89 -24.17 15.84
C PRO A 528 -20.61 -23.31 16.89
N MET A 529 -19.87 -22.68 17.80
CA MET A 529 -20.46 -21.84 18.86
C MET A 529 -21.06 -20.52 18.33
N PHE A 530 -20.71 -20.10 17.12
CA PHE A 530 -21.24 -18.92 16.45
C PHE A 530 -22.27 -19.25 15.38
N GLU A 531 -22.63 -20.53 15.20
CA GLU A 531 -23.65 -20.96 14.25
C GLU A 531 -25.00 -20.29 14.57
N GLY A 532 -25.66 -19.73 13.54
CA GLY A 532 -26.92 -18.97 13.71
C GLY A 532 -26.76 -17.55 14.26
N SER A 533 -25.53 -17.06 14.47
CA SER A 533 -25.29 -15.66 14.86
C SER A 533 -25.62 -14.69 13.72
N GLY A 534 -26.34 -13.61 14.02
CA GLY A 534 -26.62 -12.56 13.04
C GLY A 534 -25.36 -11.81 12.57
N LYS A 535 -25.38 -11.27 11.34
CA LYS A 535 -24.24 -10.55 10.71
C LYS A 535 -23.61 -9.48 11.62
N THR A 536 -24.42 -8.67 12.29
CA THR A 536 -23.97 -7.58 13.18
C THR A 536 -23.13 -8.09 14.37
N MET A 537 -23.27 -9.36 14.72
CA MET A 537 -22.57 -9.98 15.83
C MET A 537 -21.24 -10.59 15.41
N LEU A 538 -21.25 -11.34 14.31
CA LEU A 538 -20.03 -11.83 13.69
C LEU A 538 -19.08 -10.68 13.37
N ASN A 539 -19.61 -9.54 12.91
CA ASN A 539 -18.80 -8.33 12.71
C ASN A 539 -18.18 -7.82 14.02
N ALA A 540 -18.93 -7.83 15.13
CA ALA A 540 -18.41 -7.36 16.42
C ALA A 540 -17.29 -8.27 16.96
N PHE A 541 -17.43 -9.59 16.84
CA PHE A 541 -16.38 -10.54 17.21
C PHE A 541 -15.18 -10.50 16.26
N ALA A 542 -15.41 -10.31 14.95
CA ALA A 542 -14.34 -10.24 13.96
C ALA A 542 -13.37 -9.08 14.24
N MET A 543 -13.90 -7.96 14.76
CA MET A 543 -13.09 -6.82 15.20
C MET A 543 -12.15 -7.12 16.38
N MET A 544 -12.43 -8.19 17.15
CA MET A 544 -11.64 -8.58 18.31
C MET A 544 -10.62 -9.68 18.00
N LEU A 545 -10.72 -10.32 16.83
CA LEU A 545 -9.82 -11.39 16.42
C LEU A 545 -8.43 -10.85 16.12
N LYS A 546 -7.43 -11.52 16.70
CA LYS A 546 -6.01 -11.16 16.58
C LYS A 546 -5.30 -12.23 15.75
N PRO A 547 -4.70 -11.90 14.59
CA PRO A 547 -3.92 -12.85 13.82
C PRO A 547 -2.63 -13.18 14.57
N VAL A 548 -2.33 -14.47 14.66
CA VAL A 548 -1.10 -15.02 15.20
C VAL A 548 -0.60 -16.12 14.28
N VAL A 549 0.72 -16.30 14.23
CA VAL A 549 1.34 -17.29 13.35
C VAL A 549 2.35 -18.14 14.11
N PHE A 550 2.43 -19.40 13.72
CA PHE A 550 3.30 -20.41 14.34
C PHE A 550 3.98 -21.22 13.23
N ASN A 551 5.25 -21.51 13.40
CA ASN A 551 6.01 -22.41 12.54
C ASN A 551 5.79 -23.86 12.98
N ALA A 552 6.06 -24.81 12.10
CA ALA A 552 6.07 -26.23 12.44
C ALA A 552 6.95 -26.49 13.69
N GLY A 553 6.44 -27.29 14.62
CA GLY A 553 7.08 -27.61 15.89
C GLY A 553 6.79 -26.65 17.04
N ASP A 554 6.26 -25.45 16.77
CA ASP A 554 5.90 -24.50 17.83
C ASP A 554 4.81 -25.06 18.75
N GLU A 555 5.01 -24.92 20.06
CA GLU A 555 3.97 -25.17 21.05
C GLU A 555 3.06 -23.94 21.17
N ILE A 556 1.78 -24.12 20.86
CA ILE A 556 0.77 -23.05 20.86
C ILE A 556 0.07 -22.98 22.23
N VAL A 557 -0.27 -24.15 22.77
CA VAL A 557 -0.91 -24.31 24.07
C VAL A 557 -0.15 -25.38 24.84
N ARG A 558 0.04 -25.17 26.15
CA ARG A 558 0.70 -26.12 27.04
C ARG A 558 -0.29 -26.73 28.02
N LEU A 559 -0.23 -28.05 28.18
CA LEU A 559 -0.98 -28.79 29.19
C LEU A 559 -0.77 -28.20 30.59
N GLY A 560 -1.85 -28.08 31.37
CA GLY A 560 -1.82 -27.62 32.75
C GLY A 560 -1.74 -26.11 32.94
N THR A 561 -1.48 -25.32 31.89
CA THR A 561 -1.53 -23.86 32.00
C THR A 561 -2.98 -23.38 32.08
N GLU A 562 -3.20 -22.20 32.66
CA GLU A 562 -4.50 -21.55 32.55
C GLU A 562 -4.69 -21.08 31.10
N GLY A 563 -5.90 -21.26 30.56
CA GLY A 563 -6.25 -20.82 29.23
C GLY A 563 -7.31 -19.74 29.27
N ARG A 564 -7.12 -18.66 28.50
CA ARG A 564 -8.14 -17.61 28.32
C ARG A 564 -8.40 -17.30 26.84
N GLU A 565 -7.90 -18.14 25.95
CA GLU A 565 -7.90 -17.91 24.52
C GLU A 565 -8.57 -19.05 23.74
N LEU A 566 -9.36 -18.66 22.76
CA LEU A 566 -9.82 -19.47 21.64
C LEU A 566 -8.91 -19.23 20.44
N PHE A 567 -8.59 -20.30 19.71
CA PHE A 567 -7.87 -20.25 18.45
C PHE A 567 -8.73 -20.83 17.33
N ILE A 568 -8.77 -20.10 16.22
CA ILE A 568 -9.43 -20.52 14.97
C ILE A 568 -8.34 -20.78 13.94
N ILE A 569 -8.27 -22.00 13.42
CA ILE A 569 -7.29 -22.38 12.41
C ILE A 569 -7.77 -21.88 11.06
N GLU A 570 -7.07 -20.89 10.52
CA GLU A 570 -7.35 -20.39 9.17
C GLU A 570 -6.55 -21.21 8.13
N MET A 571 -5.28 -21.49 8.43
CA MET A 571 -4.35 -22.24 7.58
C MET A 571 -3.42 -23.08 8.46
N GLY A 572 -3.01 -24.24 7.94
CA GLY A 572 -2.10 -25.16 8.59
C GLY A 572 -2.82 -26.26 9.37
N SER A 573 -2.03 -26.97 10.16
CA SER A 573 -2.46 -28.10 10.97
C SER A 573 -1.73 -28.15 12.31
N VAL A 574 -2.45 -28.55 13.34
CA VAL A 574 -1.94 -28.68 14.72
C VAL A 574 -2.30 -30.05 15.27
N ASP A 575 -1.41 -30.61 16.09
CA ASP A 575 -1.68 -31.83 16.86
C ASP A 575 -2.09 -31.46 18.28
N VAL A 576 -3.15 -32.11 18.75
CA VAL A 576 -3.56 -32.09 20.15
C VAL A 576 -2.86 -33.25 20.85
N ILE A 577 -2.03 -32.92 21.83
CA ILE A 577 -1.13 -33.84 22.51
C ILE A 577 -1.63 -34.08 23.95
N ASP A 578 -1.79 -35.35 24.33
CA ASP A 578 -2.18 -35.76 25.68
C ASP A 578 -1.05 -35.59 26.73
N ALA A 579 -1.30 -36.02 27.96
CA ALA A 579 -0.34 -35.94 29.06
C ALA A 579 0.84 -36.89 28.87
N GLU A 580 0.64 -37.96 28.13
CA GLU A 580 1.62 -38.99 27.79
C GLU A 580 2.51 -38.58 26.61
N GLY A 581 2.19 -37.49 25.92
CA GLY A 581 2.95 -36.94 24.80
C GLY A 581 2.54 -37.49 23.42
N ASN A 582 1.42 -38.22 23.34
CA ASN A 582 0.92 -38.78 22.09
C ASN A 582 -0.03 -37.80 21.39
N ALA A 583 0.03 -37.75 20.06
CA ALA A 583 -0.94 -37.02 19.25
C ALA A 583 -2.29 -37.76 19.27
N VAL A 584 -3.29 -37.17 19.92
CA VAL A 584 -4.65 -37.73 20.05
C VAL A 584 -5.46 -37.45 18.78
N THR A 585 -5.29 -36.26 18.21
CA THR A 585 -5.97 -35.84 16.99
C THR A 585 -5.23 -34.68 16.33
N THR A 586 -5.38 -34.55 15.02
CA THR A 586 -4.86 -33.44 14.21
C THR A 586 -6.02 -32.56 13.78
N LEU A 587 -5.91 -31.26 14.03
CA LEU A 587 -6.86 -30.25 13.60
C LEU A 587 -6.27 -29.44 12.45
N SER A 588 -7.10 -29.02 11.50
CA SER A 588 -6.70 -28.29 10.29
C SER A 588 -7.62 -27.09 9.99
N GLY A 589 -7.38 -26.42 8.87
CA GLY A 589 -8.11 -25.21 8.45
C GLY A 589 -9.63 -25.33 8.59
N GLY A 590 -10.24 -24.34 9.23
CA GLY A 590 -11.67 -24.29 9.55
C GLY A 590 -12.04 -24.88 10.92
N GLN A 591 -11.14 -25.61 11.58
CA GLN A 591 -11.37 -26.13 12.92
C GLN A 591 -10.88 -25.16 14.00
N VAL A 592 -11.30 -25.39 15.25
CA VAL A 592 -10.96 -24.54 16.41
C VAL A 592 -10.42 -25.35 17.56
N PHE A 593 -9.72 -24.70 18.48
CA PHE A 593 -9.34 -25.27 19.77
C PHE A 593 -9.29 -24.19 20.86
N GLY A 594 -9.50 -24.62 22.11
CA GLY A 594 -9.46 -23.74 23.27
C GLY A 594 -10.76 -22.99 23.54
N GLU A 595 -11.85 -23.28 22.82
CA GLU A 595 -13.18 -22.72 23.00
C GLU A 595 -13.73 -22.90 24.43
N LEU A 596 -13.41 -24.02 25.07
CA LEU A 596 -13.79 -24.29 26.45
C LEU A 596 -13.19 -23.29 27.44
N SER A 597 -12.00 -22.76 27.13
CA SER A 597 -11.31 -21.77 27.96
C SER A 597 -11.97 -20.39 27.89
N LEU A 598 -12.81 -20.10 26.89
CA LEU A 598 -13.67 -18.92 26.93
C LEU A 598 -14.78 -19.12 27.97
N LEU A 599 -15.41 -20.29 27.97
CA LEU A 599 -16.64 -20.56 28.72
C LEU A 599 -16.38 -20.93 30.19
N VAL A 600 -15.26 -21.59 30.48
CA VAL A 600 -14.90 -22.00 31.85
C VAL A 600 -13.42 -21.76 32.08
N THR A 601 -13.10 -21.07 33.17
CA THR A 601 -11.72 -20.96 33.64
C THR A 601 -11.26 -22.31 34.18
N LYS A 602 -10.52 -23.08 33.37
CA LYS A 602 -9.94 -24.38 33.73
C LYS A 602 -8.53 -24.49 33.13
N GLN A 603 -7.68 -25.29 33.78
CA GLN A 603 -6.39 -25.67 33.22
C GLN A 603 -6.58 -26.38 31.87
N ARG A 604 -5.69 -26.07 30.92
CA ARG A 604 -5.63 -26.71 29.61
C ARG A 604 -5.44 -28.23 29.81
N ARG A 605 -6.28 -29.04 29.16
CA ARG A 605 -6.32 -30.50 29.30
C ARG A 605 -5.42 -31.26 28.31
N ALA A 606 -4.84 -30.53 27.37
CA ALA A 606 -3.94 -31.04 26.34
C ALA A 606 -2.97 -29.92 25.94
N SER A 607 -1.80 -30.30 25.43
CA SER A 607 -0.95 -29.38 24.68
C SER A 607 -1.41 -29.32 23.23
N VAL A 608 -1.11 -28.22 22.53
CA VAL A 608 -1.36 -28.10 21.09
C VAL A 608 -0.06 -27.65 20.43
N ARG A 609 0.40 -28.40 19.43
CA ARG A 609 1.64 -28.13 18.70
C ARG A 609 1.36 -27.97 17.21
N ALA A 610 1.97 -26.98 16.59
CA ALA A 610 1.90 -26.78 15.14
C ALA A 610 2.63 -27.93 14.42
N VAL A 611 1.96 -28.59 13.49
CA VAL A 611 2.54 -29.61 12.61
C VAL A 611 3.14 -28.96 11.36
N THR A 612 2.43 -27.95 10.83
CA THR A 612 2.84 -27.12 9.70
C THR A 612 2.91 -25.65 10.12
N TYR A 613 3.28 -24.75 9.21
CA TYR A 613 3.04 -23.33 9.43
C TYR A 613 1.54 -23.10 9.64
N CYS A 614 1.18 -22.47 10.76
CA CYS A 614 -0.19 -22.19 11.14
C CYS A 614 -0.44 -20.69 11.14
N ALA A 615 -1.46 -20.25 10.39
CA ALA A 615 -2.04 -18.92 10.53
C ALA A 615 -3.36 -19.06 11.30
N LEU A 616 -3.45 -18.45 12.48
CA LEU A 616 -4.57 -18.60 13.40
C LEU A 616 -5.17 -17.24 13.77
N TYR A 617 -6.47 -17.22 14.05
CA TYR A 617 -7.08 -16.10 14.77
C TYR A 617 -7.23 -16.45 16.24
N LEU A 618 -6.73 -15.56 17.10
CA LEU A 618 -6.86 -15.63 18.55
C LEU A 618 -7.99 -14.71 19.02
N MET A 619 -8.86 -15.23 19.87
CA MET A 619 -9.84 -14.46 20.64
C MET A 619 -9.58 -14.61 22.14
N ASP A 620 -9.40 -13.49 22.85
CA ASP A 620 -9.22 -13.46 24.31
C ASP A 620 -10.59 -13.45 25.01
N LYS A 621 -10.72 -14.15 26.14
CA LYS A 621 -11.94 -14.24 26.95
C LYS A 621 -12.50 -12.86 27.30
N ARG A 622 -11.65 -11.89 27.66
CA ARG A 622 -12.10 -10.52 27.97
C ARG A 622 -12.76 -9.87 26.77
N ASP A 623 -12.17 -10.03 25.60
CA ASP A 623 -12.70 -9.46 24.36
C ASP A 623 -13.99 -10.16 23.92
N PHE A 624 -14.07 -11.48 24.13
CA PHE A 624 -15.28 -12.27 23.92
C PHE A 624 -16.43 -11.81 24.86
N CYS A 625 -16.15 -11.67 26.16
CA CYS A 625 -17.10 -11.18 27.15
C CYS A 625 -17.60 -9.77 26.83
N LYS A 626 -16.71 -8.84 26.44
CA LYS A 626 -17.08 -7.47 26.03
C LYS A 626 -18.19 -7.46 24.98
N VAL A 627 -18.10 -8.32 23.97
CA VAL A 627 -19.11 -8.40 22.89
C VAL A 627 -20.43 -9.00 23.40
N LEU A 628 -20.37 -10.00 24.26
CA LEU A 628 -21.56 -10.68 24.80
C LEU A 628 -22.34 -9.86 25.81
N MET A 629 -21.65 -9.04 26.62
CA MET A 629 -22.28 -8.14 27.58
C MET A 629 -23.34 -7.26 26.91
N ASP A 630 -23.15 -6.88 25.64
CA ASP A 630 -24.06 -6.03 24.86
C ASP A 630 -25.32 -6.75 24.37
N ARG A 631 -25.34 -8.09 24.42
CA ARG A 631 -26.40 -8.92 23.85
C ARG A 631 -26.73 -10.10 24.77
N PRO A 632 -27.34 -9.87 25.96
CA PRO A 632 -27.57 -10.91 26.97
C PRO A 632 -28.49 -12.05 26.51
N GLN A 633 -29.46 -11.77 25.62
CA GLN A 633 -30.29 -12.82 25.01
C GLN A 633 -29.44 -13.80 24.19
N PHE A 634 -28.44 -13.27 23.49
CA PHE A 634 -27.52 -14.09 22.71
C PHE A 634 -26.51 -14.81 23.59
N ALA A 635 -26.02 -14.19 24.67
CA ALA A 635 -25.18 -14.87 25.64
C ALA A 635 -25.87 -16.15 26.17
N LYS A 636 -27.18 -16.08 26.46
CA LYS A 636 -27.97 -17.26 26.84
C LYS A 636 -28.02 -18.33 25.74
N GLN A 637 -28.26 -17.92 24.49
CA GLN A 637 -28.29 -18.83 23.35
C GLN A 637 -26.95 -19.52 23.11
N LEU A 638 -25.85 -18.76 23.15
CA LEU A 638 -24.49 -19.28 23.00
C LEU A 638 -24.14 -20.23 24.14
N MET A 639 -24.52 -19.93 25.39
CA MET A 639 -24.33 -20.82 26.53
C MET A 639 -25.17 -22.10 26.43
N GLN A 640 -26.38 -22.01 25.86
CA GLN A 640 -27.20 -23.19 25.59
C GLN A 640 -26.54 -24.10 24.55
N VAL A 641 -26.12 -23.55 23.41
CA VAL A 641 -25.37 -24.29 22.37
C VAL A 641 -24.12 -24.91 22.96
N ALA A 642 -23.40 -24.18 23.81
CA ALA A 642 -22.22 -24.69 24.47
C ALA A 642 -22.52 -25.83 25.47
N ARG A 643 -23.62 -25.74 26.22
CA ARG A 643 -24.07 -26.80 27.13
C ARG A 643 -24.43 -28.07 26.39
N GLU A 644 -25.16 -27.94 25.27
CA GLU A 644 -25.58 -29.05 24.41
C GLU A 644 -24.38 -29.71 23.72
N ARG A 645 -23.43 -28.93 23.20
CA ARG A 645 -22.27 -29.47 22.45
C ARG A 645 -21.11 -29.93 23.32
N TYR A 646 -20.82 -29.22 24.42
CA TYR A 646 -19.59 -29.44 25.21
C TYR A 646 -19.84 -30.04 26.59
N ASN A 647 -21.10 -30.32 26.96
CA ASN A 647 -21.52 -30.84 28.26
C ASN A 647 -20.98 -30.02 29.45
N VAL A 648 -21.06 -28.70 29.32
CA VAL A 648 -20.62 -27.74 30.34
C VAL A 648 -21.83 -26.97 30.87
N ILE A 649 -21.95 -26.85 32.19
CA ILE A 649 -22.97 -26.01 32.83
C ILE A 649 -22.30 -24.70 33.26
N VAL A 650 -22.71 -23.61 32.63
CA VAL A 650 -22.26 -22.24 32.95
C VAL A 650 -23.50 -21.35 33.03
N ASP A 651 -23.70 -20.68 34.16
CA ASP A 651 -24.74 -19.65 34.25
C ASP A 651 -24.26 -18.38 33.52
N ALA A 652 -25.02 -17.92 32.53
CA ALA A 652 -24.61 -16.80 31.68
C ALA A 652 -24.44 -15.49 32.48
N GLN A 653 -25.22 -15.30 33.56
CA GLN A 653 -25.24 -14.07 34.34
C GLN A 653 -24.10 -14.07 35.38
N GLU A 654 -23.83 -15.22 36.00
CA GLU A 654 -22.68 -15.45 36.88
C GLU A 654 -21.35 -15.38 36.12
N TRP A 655 -21.29 -15.95 34.91
CA TRP A 655 -20.06 -15.96 34.09
C TRP A 655 -19.70 -14.58 33.54
N LEU A 656 -20.67 -13.81 33.08
CA LEU A 656 -20.45 -12.43 32.61
C LEU A 656 -19.99 -11.47 33.72
N THR A 657 -20.21 -11.82 34.99
CA THR A 657 -19.88 -10.98 36.16
C THR A 657 -18.66 -11.47 36.95
N SER A 658 -18.11 -12.65 36.63
CA SER A 658 -16.89 -13.16 37.25
C SER A 658 -15.68 -12.24 36.98
N GLU A 659 -14.85 -12.00 38.00
CA GLU A 659 -13.67 -11.11 37.94
C GLU A 659 -12.48 -11.71 37.13
N ASP A 660 -12.62 -12.93 36.59
CA ASP A 660 -11.57 -13.72 35.91
C ASP A 660 -11.53 -13.62 34.37
#